data_AF-A0A2E7L994-F1
#
_entry.id   AF-A0A2E7L994-F1
#
_cell.length_a   1.000
_cell.length_b   1.000
_cell.length_c   1.000
_cell.angle_alpha   90.00
_cell.angle_beta   90.00
_cell.angle_gamma   90.00
#
_symmetry.space_group_name_H-M   'P 1'
#
loop_
_entity.id
_entity.type
_entity.pdbx_description
1 polymer ?
#
loop_
_entity_poly.entity_id
_entity_poly.type
_entity_poly.pdbx_seq_one_letter_code
_entity_poly.pdbx_strand_id
1 'polypeptide(L)'
;MALAQEGTHCMLPPSIATPSPPVRLLRVTAAVLALMLAGAAAAALADSPLIEVDYRSTVSAADMIYRSPAAAPVEGQPIGNGRMGTLVWTTPDSVNFQINRCDVFAVNKNASGKRDGPTDYAGGVARVTINVGGPALDRGDGFLQRLSLYDAECSLSGNQVRVRCFVFAKSDILAIEIDDQRQTPQPIRAELAMWRPPDVRHGDHRAQYQWVRNGPMIGVVQQFTEKDHHCASAVALHIPTGAATYVEPDVEGGEKSRPIGNMLASRFSVSTLTKNRARIPMTISNLQNGTYELTTYHHDSLGGGIWDSITVNGVTVTNVATSTGDGPDRVGKAFFKFEVKQNTANVLFTKSAANGADGDSAVTGFALTRIAASEAKTPGRDGNQQQAATLLVDFQANGSSDGSSQLAVDEVGWEKWTNPNTSITFLPQTVRYQSVIGIAGKVDVTVGADLDQNIAPGIFPQWRNRAPITHVPEKRKRQLVLPAARGKRTVFVSSAASFAPDTDLPRQAFALLDNHTRQADAYDNLRARHVGWWSDFWSRTFVHLTSEDGVAQFMARLRTLHLYYMASSSRGALPAKWNGSLFSVNGDKRYWGAQYWIWTTAISHHPLYAADATELADPYFNMYVKQLPAARQAARQRWGVQHGAYFMEAGPFDGPVILPPVIAQEYQDVYLGRKTVQELSPAALALGQYECVLTQFADGHRFRGIAGRYSFVSHYVACGSDLAVQAWWRYRYSGDKSFLRTHAYPLLRDTLELYRGLARKEDDGKYHLYGLNQQEGFWGINDGVVDLGAIRGTAPLAIRAAEILGVDAELRDKWREFLKHLTPYPMGRDPGSQALGRGMMADDVWSVGHLGDVKRGGKPGATLAWPIFTFEDWTLETRDPRLDRIVRKIGELNDSRVAIANGSRQPGTHSTLVMGSRIGRGDDLPAMTASYYWGSNPLPNGFSEFEGKTAHSIEILGCIATTLQEGLIQSISPRPGQPEIINILPAWPRHWDATFRLLTRGGFLVTVSCRAGRLEFVEVESRWGEPCRLRNPWAQPCRLARSSPSAGDSGRLFDGDVLEFTTTQGHVYRLLPEDAAQPEPRRVAPRRVTEPTSYSFKLSNGNVVSATLGRP
;
A
#
# COMPACT_ATOMS: atom_id res chain seq x y z
N MET A 1 -30.86 32.93 -39.92
CA MET A 1 -30.77 33.98 -40.96
C MET A 1 -29.34 33.93 -41.46
N ALA A 2 -29.03 33.50 -42.70
CA ALA A 2 -29.38 34.15 -43.99
C ALA A 2 -28.60 35.47 -44.14
N LEU A 3 -27.72 35.72 -45.12
CA LEU A 3 -27.31 35.01 -46.37
C LEU A 3 -25.76 35.15 -46.57
N ALA A 4 -25.05 34.27 -47.30
CA ALA A 4 -24.60 34.37 -48.72
C ALA A 4 -23.80 35.66 -49.08
N GLN A 5 -22.78 35.69 -49.97
CA GLN A 5 -22.23 34.66 -50.88
C GLN A 5 -20.82 35.04 -51.43
N GLU A 6 -20.02 34.04 -51.84
CA GLU A 6 -19.01 33.97 -52.95
C GLU A 6 -18.04 35.12 -53.36
N GLY A 7 -16.90 34.74 -53.98
CA GLY A 7 -16.04 35.67 -54.75
C GLY A 7 -14.54 35.31 -54.89
N THR A 8 -14.17 34.39 -55.78
CA THR A 8 -12.75 34.10 -56.13
C THR A 8 -12.25 34.90 -57.34
N HIS A 9 -10.97 35.30 -57.37
CA HIS A 9 -9.97 34.86 -58.37
C HIS A 9 -8.62 35.62 -58.25
N CYS A 10 -7.62 35.22 -59.05
CA CYS A 10 -6.22 35.63 -58.99
C CYS A 10 -5.73 36.13 -60.37
N MET A 11 -4.85 37.15 -60.42
CA MET A 11 -3.80 37.33 -61.45
C MET A 11 -2.84 38.50 -61.13
N LEU A 12 -1.75 38.62 -61.91
CA LEU A 12 -0.58 39.54 -61.76
C LEU A 12 -0.19 40.17 -63.13
N PRO A 13 0.76 41.13 -63.23
CA PRO A 13 1.37 41.99 -62.19
C PRO A 13 0.92 43.48 -62.35
N PRO A 14 1.56 44.46 -63.06
CA PRO A 14 2.89 44.57 -63.70
C PRO A 14 3.91 45.37 -62.82
N SER A 15 4.77 46.23 -63.43
CA SER A 15 5.86 47.02 -62.81
C SER A 15 5.69 48.53 -62.99
N ILE A 16 5.96 49.34 -61.94
CA ILE A 16 6.37 50.75 -62.00
C ILE A 16 7.49 50.98 -60.95
N ALA A 17 8.41 51.91 -61.23
CA ALA A 17 9.65 52.13 -60.47
C ALA A 17 9.48 52.86 -59.11
N THR A 18 10.56 52.86 -58.33
CA THR A 18 10.66 53.42 -56.98
C THR A 18 10.74 54.96 -56.92
N PRO A 19 10.39 55.53 -55.76
CA PRO A 19 11.28 56.50 -55.11
C PRO A 19 11.75 56.01 -53.73
N SER A 20 13.02 56.25 -53.41
CA SER A 20 13.64 55.78 -52.16
C SER A 20 13.17 56.57 -50.93
N PRO A 21 12.72 55.93 -49.83
CA PRO A 21 12.41 56.63 -48.59
C PRO A 21 13.68 57.14 -47.89
N PRO A 22 13.62 58.26 -47.13
CA PRO A 22 14.79 58.88 -46.54
C PRO A 22 15.40 58.02 -45.41
N VAL A 23 16.72 57.82 -45.47
CA VAL A 23 17.53 56.98 -44.56
C VAL A 23 17.36 57.32 -43.06
N ARG A 24 16.92 58.54 -42.72
CA ARG A 24 16.59 58.92 -41.35
C ARG A 24 15.42 58.12 -40.76
N LEU A 25 14.38 57.81 -41.54
CA LEU A 25 13.19 57.14 -41.02
C LEU A 25 13.50 55.70 -40.61
N LEU A 26 14.24 54.97 -41.45
CA LEU A 26 14.69 53.59 -41.17
C LEU A 26 15.56 53.49 -39.91
N ARG A 27 16.40 54.48 -39.60
CA ARG A 27 17.18 54.48 -38.35
C ARG A 27 16.31 54.70 -37.12
N VAL A 28 15.26 55.54 -37.20
CA VAL A 28 14.32 55.73 -36.10
C VAL A 28 13.45 54.49 -35.89
N THR A 29 12.89 53.89 -36.96
CA THR A 29 12.10 52.66 -36.81
C THR A 29 12.95 51.46 -36.38
N ALA A 30 14.21 51.34 -36.83
CA ALA A 30 15.13 50.31 -36.34
C ALA A 30 15.49 50.53 -34.85
N ALA A 31 15.72 51.77 -34.41
CA ALA A 31 16.00 52.07 -33.00
C ALA A 31 14.77 51.82 -32.11
N VAL A 32 13.57 52.22 -32.56
CA VAL A 32 12.31 51.95 -31.85
C VAL A 32 11.99 50.46 -31.82
N LEU A 33 12.19 49.72 -32.91
CA LEU A 33 11.99 48.27 -32.95
C LEU A 33 13.03 47.55 -32.06
N ALA A 34 14.28 48.01 -32.03
CA ALA A 34 15.30 47.50 -31.11
C ALA A 34 14.96 47.80 -29.64
N LEU A 35 14.42 48.99 -29.34
CA LEU A 35 13.93 49.34 -27.99
C LEU A 35 12.69 48.53 -27.60
N MET A 36 11.77 48.25 -28.52
CA MET A 36 10.61 47.39 -28.28
C MET A 36 11.03 45.92 -28.09
N LEU A 37 11.98 45.43 -28.89
CA LEU A 37 12.54 44.07 -28.73
C LEU A 37 13.36 43.94 -27.44
N ALA A 38 14.13 44.96 -27.07
CA ALA A 38 14.84 45.01 -25.78
C ALA A 38 13.87 45.10 -24.59
N GLY A 39 12.79 45.89 -24.71
CA GLY A 39 11.74 45.97 -23.70
C GLY A 39 10.96 44.66 -23.54
N ALA A 40 10.62 43.99 -24.66
CA ALA A 40 9.98 42.68 -24.65
C ALA A 40 10.91 41.58 -24.10
N ALA A 41 12.21 41.62 -24.44
CA ALA A 41 13.21 40.71 -23.87
C ALA A 41 13.42 40.97 -22.37
N ALA A 42 13.46 42.23 -21.93
CA ALA A 42 13.54 42.58 -20.51
C ALA A 42 12.30 42.14 -19.72
N ALA A 43 11.10 42.24 -20.31
CA ALA A 43 9.87 41.70 -19.70
C ALA A 43 9.91 40.16 -19.61
N ALA A 44 10.32 39.47 -20.68
CA ALA A 44 10.47 38.00 -20.68
C ALA A 44 11.57 37.51 -19.71
N LEU A 45 12.62 38.31 -19.47
CA LEU A 45 13.64 38.05 -18.45
C LEU A 45 13.12 38.29 -17.03
N ALA A 46 12.17 39.22 -16.82
CA ALA A 46 11.53 39.43 -15.52
C ALA A 46 10.60 38.26 -15.13
N ASP A 47 9.82 37.74 -16.07
CA ASP A 47 8.94 36.56 -15.88
C ASP A 47 9.70 35.22 -15.84
N SER A 48 11.04 35.22 -16.02
CA SER A 48 11.86 34.01 -15.96
C SER A 48 12.15 33.56 -14.51
N PRO A 49 12.08 32.25 -14.18
CA PRO A 49 12.33 31.76 -12.83
C PRO A 49 13.81 31.86 -12.46
N LEU A 50 14.13 32.21 -11.20
CA LEU A 50 15.51 32.25 -10.71
C LEU A 50 16.18 30.87 -10.70
N ILE A 51 15.39 29.79 -10.64
CA ILE A 51 15.88 28.41 -10.68
C ILE A 51 15.19 27.65 -11.81
N GLU A 52 15.92 27.38 -12.89
CA GLU A 52 15.56 26.33 -13.86
C GLU A 52 15.88 24.96 -13.24
N VAL A 53 14.99 23.99 -13.34
CA VAL A 53 15.18 22.65 -12.77
C VAL A 53 15.15 21.60 -13.86
N ASP A 54 16.27 20.90 -14.02
CA ASP A 54 16.33 19.67 -14.79
C ASP A 54 15.81 18.52 -13.91
N TYR A 55 14.48 18.40 -13.84
CA TYR A 55 13.80 17.40 -13.00
C TYR A 55 14.25 15.97 -13.29
N ARG A 56 14.57 15.66 -14.56
CA ARG A 56 15.09 14.35 -14.98
C ARG A 56 16.43 14.05 -14.31
N SER A 57 17.40 14.96 -14.41
CA SER A 57 18.71 14.78 -13.75
C SER A 57 18.59 14.81 -12.22
N THR A 58 17.72 15.65 -11.68
CA THR A 58 17.47 15.80 -10.23
C THR A 58 16.94 14.51 -9.61
N VAL A 59 15.95 13.87 -10.25
CA VAL A 59 15.41 12.58 -9.79
C VAL A 59 16.38 11.43 -10.11
N SER A 60 16.99 11.40 -11.30
CA SER A 60 17.97 10.36 -11.66
C SER A 60 19.35 10.51 -11.00
N ALA A 61 19.54 11.47 -10.10
CA ALA A 61 20.61 11.45 -9.10
C ALA A 61 20.33 10.42 -7.98
N ALA A 62 19.09 9.93 -7.85
CA ALA A 62 18.65 8.92 -6.89
C ALA A 62 18.30 7.55 -7.53
N ASP A 63 18.51 7.37 -8.84
CA ASP A 63 18.34 6.09 -9.54
C ASP A 63 19.12 4.95 -8.83
N MET A 64 18.50 3.79 -8.67
CA MET A 64 19.08 2.66 -7.94
C MET A 64 19.89 1.76 -8.89
N ILE A 65 21.17 1.55 -8.62
CA ILE A 65 22.10 0.82 -9.50
C ILE A 65 22.62 -0.46 -8.84
N TYR A 66 22.45 -1.60 -9.50
CA TYR A 66 22.94 -2.91 -9.09
C TYR A 66 23.95 -3.43 -10.14
N ARG A 67 25.19 -3.66 -9.73
CA ARG A 67 26.30 -4.27 -10.48
C ARG A 67 26.36 -5.79 -10.34
N SER A 68 25.70 -6.35 -9.32
CA SER A 68 25.47 -7.78 -9.17
C SER A 68 23.97 -8.09 -8.93
N PRO A 69 23.53 -9.34 -9.21
CA PRO A 69 22.17 -9.78 -8.87
C PRO A 69 21.82 -9.59 -7.39
N ALA A 70 20.55 -9.36 -7.10
CA ALA A 70 20.00 -9.45 -5.74
C ALA A 70 20.25 -10.85 -5.16
N ALA A 71 20.75 -10.95 -3.92
CA ALA A 71 20.98 -12.23 -3.25
C ALA A 71 19.70 -12.80 -2.61
N ALA A 72 18.71 -11.95 -2.32
CA ALA A 72 17.38 -12.38 -1.90
C ALA A 72 16.27 -11.61 -2.66
N PRO A 73 15.09 -12.22 -2.91
CA PRO A 73 13.98 -11.55 -3.58
C PRO A 73 13.55 -10.22 -2.94
N VAL A 74 13.71 -10.08 -1.63
CA VAL A 74 13.37 -8.87 -0.86
C VAL A 74 14.30 -7.69 -1.15
N GLU A 75 15.50 -7.95 -1.68
CA GLU A 75 16.41 -6.92 -2.20
C GLU A 75 16.08 -6.54 -3.65
N GLY A 76 15.04 -7.08 -4.28
CA GLY A 76 14.66 -6.75 -5.65
C GLY A 76 14.26 -5.27 -5.82
N GLN A 77 14.31 -4.78 -7.05
CA GLN A 77 13.98 -3.37 -7.35
C GLN A 77 12.45 -3.20 -7.50
N PRO A 78 11.80 -2.31 -6.73
CA PRO A 78 10.35 -2.14 -6.78
C PRO A 78 9.87 -1.37 -8.01
N ILE A 79 8.76 -1.82 -8.59
CA ILE A 79 7.97 -1.09 -9.60
C ILE A 79 6.47 -1.22 -9.29
N GLY A 80 5.69 -0.16 -9.49
CA GLY A 80 4.25 -0.16 -9.21
C GLY A 80 3.51 1.07 -9.73
N ASN A 81 2.17 1.01 -9.73
CA ASN A 81 1.28 2.10 -10.17
C ASN A 81 0.35 2.63 -9.05
N GLY A 82 0.64 2.28 -7.80
CA GLY A 82 -0.18 2.63 -6.64
C GLY A 82 -1.38 1.71 -6.37
N ARG A 83 -1.65 0.72 -7.25
CA ARG A 83 -2.69 -0.31 -7.09
C ARG A 83 -2.12 -1.72 -7.20
N MET A 84 -1.28 -1.91 -8.22
CA MET A 84 -0.54 -3.12 -8.56
C MET A 84 0.97 -2.82 -8.47
N GLY A 85 1.74 -3.78 -7.95
CA GLY A 85 3.20 -3.65 -7.82
C GLY A 85 3.91 -4.99 -7.70
N THR A 86 5.24 -4.96 -7.84
CA THR A 86 6.14 -6.12 -7.71
C THR A 86 7.56 -5.65 -7.37
N LEU A 87 8.36 -6.52 -6.77
CA LEU A 87 9.83 -6.42 -6.87
C LEU A 87 10.31 -7.11 -8.17
N VAL A 88 11.44 -6.65 -8.69
CA VAL A 88 12.14 -7.25 -9.85
C VAL A 88 13.48 -7.80 -9.37
N TRP A 89 13.62 -9.12 -9.40
CA TRP A 89 14.87 -9.82 -9.07
C TRP A 89 15.18 -10.91 -10.11
N THR A 90 16.41 -11.39 -10.16
CA THR A 90 16.84 -12.42 -11.11
C THR A 90 17.17 -13.75 -10.45
N THR A 91 16.98 -14.83 -11.19
CA THR A 91 17.81 -16.04 -11.13
C THR A 91 18.79 -16.00 -12.31
N PRO A 92 19.84 -16.85 -12.37
CA PRO A 92 20.78 -16.85 -13.49
C PRO A 92 20.13 -16.91 -14.89
N ASP A 93 18.94 -17.49 -14.99
CA ASP A 93 18.21 -17.72 -16.24
C ASP A 93 16.89 -16.95 -16.40
N SER A 94 16.42 -16.22 -15.38
CA SER A 94 15.06 -15.68 -15.36
C SER A 94 14.93 -14.34 -14.63
N VAL A 95 14.05 -13.47 -15.15
CA VAL A 95 13.53 -12.33 -14.40
C VAL A 95 12.26 -12.77 -13.66
N ASN A 96 12.18 -12.46 -12.36
CA ASN A 96 11.15 -12.92 -11.46
C ASN A 96 10.34 -11.75 -10.90
N PHE A 97 9.03 -11.96 -10.77
CA PHE A 97 8.07 -10.98 -10.29
C PHE A 97 7.06 -11.67 -9.35
N GLN A 98 6.71 -11.02 -8.23
CA GLN A 98 5.52 -11.35 -7.45
C GLN A 98 4.52 -10.19 -7.64
N ILE A 99 3.44 -10.47 -8.35
CA ILE A 99 2.38 -9.48 -8.51
C ILE A 99 1.62 -9.38 -7.20
N ASN A 100 1.58 -8.18 -6.64
CA ASN A 100 0.80 -7.82 -5.46
C ASN A 100 -0.20 -6.70 -5.80
N ARG A 101 -1.23 -6.55 -4.96
CA ARG A 101 -2.18 -5.44 -4.99
C ARG A 101 -2.46 -4.89 -3.58
N CYS A 102 -2.97 -3.65 -3.49
CA CYS A 102 -3.40 -3.02 -2.24
C CYS A 102 -4.79 -3.47 -1.76
N ASP A 103 -5.60 -4.03 -2.65
CA ASP A 103 -7.04 -4.26 -2.50
C ASP A 103 -7.40 -5.75 -2.47
N VAL A 104 -6.48 -6.59 -1.99
CA VAL A 104 -6.65 -8.05 -1.86
C VAL A 104 -6.34 -8.51 -0.43
N PHE A 105 -7.38 -8.94 0.27
CA PHE A 105 -7.32 -9.43 1.64
C PHE A 105 -8.18 -10.68 1.80
N ALA A 106 -7.61 -11.74 2.37
CA ALA A 106 -8.34 -12.99 2.54
C ALA A 106 -9.43 -12.94 3.62
N VAL A 107 -9.36 -11.99 4.56
CA VAL A 107 -10.27 -11.88 5.70
C VAL A 107 -10.65 -10.42 6.00
N ASN A 108 -11.85 -10.20 6.54
CA ASN A 108 -12.31 -8.94 7.13
C ASN A 108 -12.28 -8.99 8.68
N LYS A 109 -12.88 -8.03 9.37
CA LYS A 109 -13.04 -8.02 10.84
C LYS A 109 -13.88 -9.15 11.44
N ASN A 110 -14.66 -9.89 10.65
CA ASN A 110 -15.61 -10.91 11.10
C ASN A 110 -15.05 -12.35 11.05
N ALA A 111 -13.75 -12.53 10.81
CA ALA A 111 -13.09 -13.82 10.58
C ALA A 111 -13.33 -14.90 11.68
N SER A 112 -13.00 -16.15 11.35
CA SER A 112 -12.97 -17.33 12.23
C SER A 112 -11.55 -17.91 12.40
N GLY A 113 -10.63 -17.62 11.48
CA GLY A 113 -9.24 -18.07 11.54
C GLY A 113 -8.40 -17.27 12.54
N LYS A 114 -7.47 -17.94 13.24
CA LYS A 114 -6.48 -17.27 14.10
C LYS A 114 -5.36 -16.60 13.27
N ARG A 115 -4.60 -15.69 13.90
CA ARG A 115 -3.30 -15.21 13.39
C ARG A 115 -2.30 -16.36 13.22
N ASP A 116 -1.26 -16.14 12.41
CA ASP A 116 -0.30 -17.17 11.96
C ASP A 116 -0.93 -18.23 11.01
N GLY A 117 -2.06 -17.87 10.38
CA GLY A 117 -2.96 -18.75 9.62
C GLY A 117 -3.27 -18.27 8.20
N PRO A 118 -4.44 -18.62 7.62
CA PRO A 118 -4.92 -18.07 6.34
C PRO A 118 -5.22 -16.56 6.41
N THR A 119 -5.46 -16.05 7.62
CA THR A 119 -5.60 -14.62 7.94
C THR A 119 -4.42 -13.76 7.51
N ASP A 120 -3.25 -14.37 7.31
CA ASP A 120 -2.02 -13.71 6.88
C ASP A 120 -1.94 -13.55 5.34
N TYR A 121 -2.93 -14.04 4.59
CA TYR A 121 -3.00 -13.89 3.14
C TYR A 121 -3.44 -12.46 2.75
N ALA A 122 -2.46 -11.64 2.34
CA ALA A 122 -2.67 -10.22 2.05
C ALA A 122 -1.80 -9.71 0.89
N GLY A 123 -2.45 -9.21 -0.15
CA GLY A 123 -1.85 -8.51 -1.29
C GLY A 123 -1.31 -9.39 -2.43
N GLY A 124 -0.75 -10.57 -2.14
CA GLY A 124 -0.23 -11.47 -3.19
C GLY A 124 -1.33 -12.00 -4.13
N VAL A 125 -1.11 -11.95 -5.45
CA VAL A 125 -2.09 -12.43 -6.45
C VAL A 125 -1.58 -13.47 -7.44
N ALA A 126 -0.32 -13.41 -7.88
CA ALA A 126 0.33 -14.45 -8.69
C ALA A 126 1.85 -14.24 -8.76
N ARG A 127 2.62 -15.32 -8.99
CA ARG A 127 4.02 -15.21 -9.45
C ARG A 127 4.05 -15.15 -10.96
N VAL A 128 4.92 -14.31 -11.50
CA VAL A 128 5.30 -14.33 -12.92
C VAL A 128 6.80 -14.55 -13.04
N THR A 129 7.22 -15.47 -13.91
CA THR A 129 8.63 -15.75 -14.20
C THR A 129 8.85 -15.62 -15.71
N ILE A 130 9.84 -14.84 -16.11
CA ILE A 130 10.29 -14.71 -17.51
C ILE A 130 11.64 -15.42 -17.62
N ASN A 131 11.62 -16.68 -18.03
CA ASN A 131 12.83 -17.44 -18.29
C ASN A 131 13.36 -17.11 -19.69
N VAL A 132 14.64 -16.73 -19.78
CA VAL A 132 15.32 -16.40 -21.04
C VAL A 132 16.27 -17.51 -21.50
N GLY A 133 16.36 -18.63 -20.76
CA GLY A 133 17.14 -19.83 -21.09
C GLY A 133 18.65 -19.67 -20.92
N GLY A 134 19.26 -20.56 -20.13
CA GLY A 134 20.70 -20.52 -19.81
C GLY A 134 21.09 -19.37 -18.86
N PRO A 135 22.33 -19.33 -18.33
CA PRO A 135 22.76 -18.39 -17.30
C PRO A 135 23.05 -16.98 -17.85
N ALA A 136 22.08 -16.37 -18.53
CA ALA A 136 22.24 -15.06 -19.16
C ALA A 136 22.25 -13.88 -18.17
N LEU A 137 21.63 -14.04 -17.01
CA LEU A 137 21.43 -13.04 -15.96
C LEU A 137 22.21 -13.37 -14.67
N ASP A 138 23.21 -14.24 -14.78
CA ASP A 138 24.12 -14.61 -13.69
C ASP A 138 25.13 -13.47 -13.40
N ARG A 139 25.89 -13.62 -12.31
CA ARG A 139 26.89 -12.64 -11.89
C ARG A 139 28.11 -12.65 -12.83
N GLY A 140 28.39 -11.50 -13.44
CA GLY A 140 29.62 -11.23 -14.19
C GLY A 140 29.67 -9.76 -14.64
N ASP A 141 30.79 -9.33 -15.23
CA ASP A 141 31.11 -7.91 -15.51
C ASP A 141 30.08 -7.21 -16.43
N GLY A 142 29.33 -7.98 -17.22
CA GLY A 142 28.24 -7.48 -18.06
C GLY A 142 26.89 -7.31 -17.36
N PHE A 143 26.77 -7.65 -16.07
CA PHE A 143 25.53 -7.46 -15.31
C PHE A 143 25.32 -6.00 -14.93
N LEU A 144 24.13 -5.49 -15.23
CA LEU A 144 23.65 -4.20 -14.74
C LEU A 144 22.14 -4.25 -14.57
N GLN A 145 21.63 -3.90 -13.40
CA GLN A 145 20.21 -3.67 -13.16
C GLN A 145 20.00 -2.26 -12.58
N ARG A 146 19.17 -1.45 -13.25
CA ARG A 146 18.88 -0.05 -12.91
C ARG A 146 17.38 0.17 -12.78
N LEU A 147 16.98 0.81 -11.68
CA LEU A 147 15.68 1.46 -11.56
C LEU A 147 15.84 2.94 -11.88
N SER A 148 15.23 3.40 -12.98
CA SER A 148 15.06 4.83 -13.23
C SER A 148 13.90 5.35 -12.39
N LEU A 149 14.15 6.22 -11.41
CA LEU A 149 13.06 6.79 -10.58
C LEU A 149 12.24 7.82 -11.36
N TYR A 150 12.85 8.48 -12.37
CA TYR A 150 12.14 9.45 -13.21
C TYR A 150 11.27 8.76 -14.27
N ASP A 151 11.78 7.72 -14.92
CA ASP A 151 11.01 6.96 -15.91
C ASP A 151 10.15 5.84 -15.29
N ALA A 152 10.35 5.55 -13.99
CA ALA A 152 9.78 4.44 -13.22
C ALA A 152 9.96 3.04 -13.86
N GLU A 153 11.01 2.91 -14.67
CA GLU A 153 11.37 1.72 -15.45
C GLU A 153 12.56 0.99 -14.80
N CYS A 154 12.39 -0.32 -14.56
CA CYS A 154 13.48 -1.22 -14.22
C CYS A 154 14.07 -1.81 -15.50
N SER A 155 15.32 -1.48 -15.81
CA SER A 155 16.09 -2.01 -16.93
C SER A 155 17.23 -2.88 -16.43
N LEU A 156 17.38 -4.10 -16.97
CA LEU A 156 18.49 -4.99 -16.66
C LEU A 156 19.15 -5.53 -17.94
N SER A 157 20.43 -5.88 -17.84
CA SER A 157 21.18 -6.55 -18.90
C SER A 157 22.20 -7.53 -18.34
N GLY A 158 22.42 -8.62 -19.06
CA GLY A 158 23.47 -9.62 -18.83
C GLY A 158 23.63 -10.49 -20.08
N ASN A 159 24.88 -10.90 -20.39
CA ASN A 159 25.22 -11.83 -21.48
C ASN A 159 24.39 -11.67 -22.79
N GLN A 160 24.45 -10.49 -23.40
CA GLN A 160 23.74 -10.12 -24.64
C GLN A 160 22.18 -10.18 -24.58
N VAL A 161 21.59 -10.38 -23.40
CA VAL A 161 20.15 -10.19 -23.14
C VAL A 161 19.94 -8.86 -22.40
N ARG A 162 18.91 -8.11 -22.79
CA ARG A 162 18.40 -6.94 -22.06
C ARG A 162 16.91 -7.12 -21.78
N VAL A 163 16.45 -6.71 -20.61
CA VAL A 163 15.02 -6.66 -20.27
C VAL A 163 14.68 -5.26 -19.73
N ARG A 164 13.55 -4.68 -20.14
CA ARG A 164 13.01 -3.42 -19.61
C ARG A 164 11.58 -3.64 -19.16
N CYS A 165 11.24 -3.22 -17.94
CA CYS A 165 9.90 -3.42 -17.40
C CYS A 165 9.42 -2.28 -16.49
N PHE A 166 8.12 -2.02 -16.54
CA PHE A 166 7.45 -1.00 -15.73
C PHE A 166 5.98 -1.38 -15.50
N VAL A 167 5.39 -0.91 -14.39
CA VAL A 167 3.93 -1.00 -14.17
C VAL A 167 3.29 0.30 -14.63
N PHE A 168 2.41 0.21 -15.62
CA PHE A 168 1.81 1.35 -16.31
C PHE A 168 1.09 2.30 -15.33
N ALA A 169 1.40 3.60 -15.41
CA ALA A 169 1.04 4.54 -14.34
C ALA A 169 -0.47 4.86 -14.27
N LYS A 170 -1.25 4.50 -15.31
CA LYS A 170 -2.67 4.85 -15.46
C LYS A 170 -3.60 3.63 -15.55
N SER A 171 -3.10 2.39 -15.54
CA SER A 171 -3.91 1.15 -15.49
C SER A 171 -3.07 -0.04 -14.97
N ASP A 172 -3.72 -1.10 -14.48
CA ASP A 172 -3.06 -2.23 -13.80
C ASP A 172 -2.42 -3.22 -14.80
N ILE A 173 -1.36 -2.77 -15.47
CA ILE A 173 -0.60 -3.52 -16.49
C ILE A 173 0.90 -3.41 -16.20
N LEU A 174 1.58 -4.53 -16.00
CA LEU A 174 3.03 -4.69 -16.09
C LEU A 174 3.41 -4.95 -17.55
N ALA A 175 4.23 -4.08 -18.12
CA ALA A 175 4.79 -4.23 -19.47
C ALA A 175 6.26 -4.68 -19.38
N ILE A 176 6.65 -5.68 -20.18
CA ILE A 176 7.99 -6.24 -20.23
C ILE A 176 8.45 -6.30 -21.69
N GLU A 177 9.60 -5.71 -22.00
CA GLU A 177 10.34 -5.88 -23.26
C GLU A 177 11.59 -6.71 -22.97
N ILE A 178 11.86 -7.69 -23.83
CA ILE A 178 13.05 -8.56 -23.79
C ILE A 178 13.75 -8.41 -25.14
N ASP A 179 15.03 -8.09 -25.15
CA ASP A 179 15.86 -7.94 -26.35
C ASP A 179 17.02 -8.93 -26.26
N ASP A 180 16.90 -10.05 -26.98
CA ASP A 180 17.90 -11.13 -26.99
C ASP A 180 18.80 -11.00 -28.22
N GLN A 181 20.06 -10.59 -28.00
CA GLN A 181 21.06 -10.41 -29.04
C GLN A 181 22.11 -11.53 -29.08
N ARG A 182 21.91 -12.62 -28.30
CA ARG A 182 22.82 -13.76 -28.26
C ARG A 182 22.96 -14.41 -29.63
N GLN A 183 24.15 -14.93 -29.93
CA GLN A 183 24.39 -15.65 -31.18
C GLN A 183 23.45 -16.85 -31.34
N THR A 184 23.25 -17.62 -30.25
CA THR A 184 22.31 -18.74 -30.16
C THR A 184 21.23 -18.41 -29.12
N PRO A 185 20.15 -17.70 -29.50
CA PRO A 185 19.05 -17.37 -28.58
C PRO A 185 18.35 -18.65 -28.11
N GLN A 186 17.62 -18.55 -27.00
CA GLN A 186 16.88 -19.68 -26.41
C GLN A 186 15.36 -19.41 -26.41
N PRO A 187 14.50 -20.43 -26.27
CA PRO A 187 13.06 -20.24 -26.16
C PRO A 187 12.72 -19.44 -24.89
N ILE A 188 12.01 -18.33 -25.04
CA ILE A 188 11.58 -17.50 -23.89
C ILE A 188 10.30 -18.13 -23.32
N ARG A 189 10.31 -18.48 -22.03
CA ARG A 189 9.13 -19.01 -21.33
C ARG A 189 8.56 -17.96 -20.37
N ALA A 190 7.34 -17.50 -20.63
CA ALA A 190 6.58 -16.64 -19.73
C ALA A 190 5.63 -17.49 -18.90
N GLU A 191 5.92 -17.63 -17.60
CA GLU A 191 5.22 -18.47 -16.65
C GLU A 191 4.31 -17.63 -15.74
N LEU A 192 3.09 -18.11 -15.52
CA LEU A 192 2.15 -17.64 -14.50
C LEU A 192 1.92 -18.76 -13.48
N ALA A 193 2.12 -18.50 -12.19
CA ALA A 193 2.17 -19.56 -11.16
C ALA A 193 1.53 -19.16 -9.82
N MET A 194 1.00 -20.15 -9.10
CA MET A 194 0.37 -20.00 -7.78
C MET A 194 1.08 -20.82 -6.70
N TRP A 195 1.34 -20.20 -5.54
CA TRP A 195 2.08 -20.85 -4.45
C TRP A 195 1.28 -21.93 -3.72
N ARG A 196 0.00 -21.68 -3.42
CA ARG A 196 -0.90 -22.60 -2.68
C ARG A 196 -1.53 -23.70 -3.56
N PRO A 197 -2.15 -24.75 -3.00
CA PRO A 197 -3.06 -25.63 -3.74
C PRO A 197 -4.30 -24.91 -4.32
N PRO A 198 -5.01 -25.47 -5.34
CA PRO A 198 -6.19 -24.86 -5.97
C PRO A 198 -7.40 -24.62 -5.05
N ASP A 199 -7.54 -25.39 -3.98
CA ASP A 199 -8.51 -25.18 -2.90
C ASP A 199 -7.79 -25.42 -1.57
N VAL A 200 -7.94 -24.50 -0.62
CA VAL A 200 -7.37 -24.56 0.73
C VAL A 200 -8.46 -24.13 1.71
N ARG A 201 -8.77 -24.98 2.68
CA ARG A 201 -9.80 -24.74 3.70
C ARG A 201 -9.20 -24.79 5.10
N HIS A 202 -9.70 -23.95 6.00
CA HIS A 202 -9.26 -23.91 7.40
C HIS A 202 -10.34 -23.24 8.26
N GLY A 203 -11.18 -24.03 8.92
CA GLY A 203 -12.46 -23.53 9.47
C GLY A 203 -13.38 -23.08 8.34
N ASP A 204 -14.12 -21.99 8.56
CA ASP A 204 -15.00 -21.38 7.56
C ASP A 204 -14.21 -20.73 6.39
N HIS A 205 -12.92 -20.47 6.59
CA HIS A 205 -12.07 -19.84 5.59
C HIS A 205 -11.78 -20.76 4.41
N ARG A 206 -12.06 -20.29 3.19
CA ARG A 206 -11.68 -20.96 1.93
C ARG A 206 -10.90 -20.01 1.02
N ALA A 207 -9.71 -20.46 0.60
CA ALA A 207 -8.82 -19.78 -0.34
C ALA A 207 -8.62 -20.64 -1.60
N GLN A 208 -9.20 -20.22 -2.72
CA GLN A 208 -9.18 -20.96 -4.00
C GLN A 208 -8.39 -20.24 -5.09
N TYR A 209 -8.08 -20.96 -6.17
CA TYR A 209 -7.90 -20.38 -7.50
C TYR A 209 -8.27 -21.34 -8.64
N GLN A 210 -8.56 -20.78 -9.80
CA GLN A 210 -8.84 -21.49 -11.05
C GLN A 210 -8.11 -20.86 -12.24
N TRP A 211 -7.67 -21.68 -13.19
CA TRP A 211 -7.07 -21.22 -14.45
C TRP A 211 -8.15 -20.81 -15.45
N VAL A 212 -7.91 -19.71 -16.16
CA VAL A 212 -8.81 -19.15 -17.18
C VAL A 212 -8.03 -18.85 -18.46
N ARG A 213 -8.71 -18.85 -19.60
CA ARG A 213 -8.10 -18.56 -20.91
C ARG A 213 -9.02 -17.70 -21.77
N ASN A 214 -8.42 -16.89 -22.64
CA ASN A 214 -9.11 -16.06 -23.62
C ASN A 214 -8.26 -15.98 -24.90
N GLY A 215 -8.50 -16.89 -25.84
CA GLY A 215 -7.70 -17.01 -27.07
C GLY A 215 -6.20 -17.25 -26.78
N PRO A 216 -5.30 -16.33 -27.19
CA PRO A 216 -3.86 -16.44 -26.92
C PRO A 216 -3.50 -16.15 -25.45
N MET A 217 -4.40 -15.56 -24.67
CA MET A 217 -4.13 -15.18 -23.27
C MET A 217 -4.42 -16.32 -22.29
N ILE A 218 -3.56 -16.43 -21.29
CA ILE A 218 -3.76 -17.26 -20.09
C ILE A 218 -4.02 -16.35 -18.89
N GLY A 219 -4.65 -16.89 -17.86
CA GLY A 219 -4.85 -16.19 -16.60
C GLY A 219 -5.20 -17.11 -15.45
N VAL A 220 -5.22 -16.54 -14.26
CA VAL A 220 -5.67 -17.19 -13.02
C VAL A 220 -6.63 -16.25 -12.30
N VAL A 221 -7.71 -16.81 -11.74
CA VAL A 221 -8.61 -16.12 -10.81
C VAL A 221 -8.43 -16.77 -9.45
N GLN A 222 -8.03 -16.00 -8.43
CA GLN A 222 -8.12 -16.44 -7.05
C GLN A 222 -9.33 -15.83 -6.35
N GLN A 223 -9.84 -16.54 -5.33
CA GLN A 223 -10.99 -16.15 -4.54
C GLN A 223 -10.77 -16.55 -3.07
N PHE A 224 -11.19 -15.67 -2.17
CA PHE A 224 -11.27 -15.90 -0.73
C PHE A 224 -12.73 -15.70 -0.32
N THR A 225 -13.25 -16.62 0.49
CA THR A 225 -14.60 -16.53 1.09
C THR A 225 -14.56 -17.00 2.53
N GLU A 226 -15.20 -16.24 3.42
CA GLU A 226 -15.37 -16.60 4.83
C GLU A 226 -16.54 -15.82 5.42
N LYS A 227 -17.62 -16.51 5.82
CA LYS A 227 -18.87 -15.88 6.32
C LYS A 227 -19.43 -14.82 5.35
N ASP A 228 -19.44 -13.55 5.75
CA ASP A 228 -19.87 -12.38 4.97
C ASP A 228 -18.74 -11.81 4.08
N HIS A 229 -17.50 -12.24 4.27
CA HIS A 229 -16.36 -11.74 3.50
C HIS A 229 -16.22 -12.46 2.16
N HIS A 230 -16.01 -11.66 1.12
CA HIS A 230 -15.55 -12.09 -0.19
C HIS A 230 -14.42 -11.17 -0.67
N CYS A 231 -13.37 -11.75 -1.25
CA CYS A 231 -12.37 -11.01 -1.99
C CYS A 231 -11.80 -11.89 -3.11
N ALA A 232 -11.78 -11.39 -4.34
CA ALA A 232 -11.24 -12.10 -5.48
C ALA A 232 -10.29 -11.21 -6.30
N SER A 233 -9.36 -11.83 -7.01
CA SER A 233 -8.48 -11.14 -7.96
C SER A 233 -8.14 -12.02 -9.15
N ALA A 234 -8.11 -11.43 -10.34
CA ALA A 234 -7.63 -12.07 -11.56
C ALA A 234 -6.28 -11.50 -11.99
N VAL A 235 -5.41 -12.36 -12.53
CA VAL A 235 -4.20 -12.00 -13.27
C VAL A 235 -4.27 -12.63 -14.65
N ALA A 236 -3.96 -11.86 -15.69
CA ALA A 236 -3.85 -12.34 -17.07
C ALA A 236 -2.45 -12.06 -17.63
N LEU A 237 -1.99 -12.91 -18.54
CA LEU A 237 -0.69 -12.83 -19.21
C LEU A 237 -0.88 -13.01 -20.72
N HIS A 238 -0.28 -12.11 -21.50
CA HIS A 238 -0.34 -12.07 -22.95
C HIS A 238 1.05 -11.88 -23.57
N ILE A 239 1.31 -12.61 -24.66
CA ILE A 239 2.39 -12.34 -25.61
C ILE A 239 1.70 -12.00 -26.94
N PRO A 240 1.74 -10.74 -27.44
CA PRO A 240 0.93 -10.33 -28.60
C PRO A 240 1.28 -10.97 -29.96
N THR A 241 2.27 -11.85 -30.01
CA THR A 241 2.68 -12.55 -31.23
C THR A 241 1.99 -13.91 -31.35
N GLY A 242 1.38 -14.22 -32.49
CA GLY A 242 0.79 -15.54 -32.78
C GLY A 242 1.78 -16.72 -32.81
N ALA A 243 3.07 -16.47 -32.61
CA ALA A 243 4.12 -17.50 -32.53
C ALA A 243 4.26 -18.16 -31.15
N ALA A 244 3.54 -17.68 -30.12
CA ALA A 244 3.58 -18.29 -28.80
C ALA A 244 2.84 -19.64 -28.76
N THR A 245 3.36 -20.60 -28.00
CA THR A 245 2.74 -21.91 -27.74
C THR A 245 2.25 -21.99 -26.30
N TYR A 246 1.04 -22.54 -26.09
CA TYR A 246 0.55 -22.83 -24.75
C TYR A 246 1.14 -24.14 -24.25
N VAL A 247 1.71 -24.12 -23.04
CA VAL A 247 2.24 -25.31 -22.35
C VAL A 247 1.62 -25.44 -20.97
N GLU A 248 1.15 -26.64 -20.69
CA GLU A 248 0.60 -27.08 -19.40
C GLU A 248 1.48 -28.22 -18.87
N PRO A 249 2.32 -27.96 -17.86
CA PRO A 249 3.19 -28.98 -17.27
C PRO A 249 2.35 -30.06 -16.56
N ASP A 250 2.52 -31.32 -16.99
CA ASP A 250 1.79 -32.45 -16.42
C ASP A 250 2.54 -33.06 -15.21
N VAL A 251 1.83 -33.87 -14.42
CA VAL A 251 2.34 -34.39 -13.13
C VAL A 251 3.45 -35.43 -13.31
N GLU A 252 3.46 -36.13 -14.45
CA GLU A 252 4.34 -37.28 -14.73
C GLU A 252 5.35 -36.98 -15.86
N GLY A 253 5.90 -35.76 -15.89
CA GLY A 253 7.08 -35.42 -16.70
C GLY A 253 6.87 -35.20 -18.21
N GLY A 254 5.65 -35.37 -18.73
CA GLY A 254 5.30 -35.04 -20.12
C GLY A 254 4.82 -33.59 -20.29
N GLU A 255 5.42 -32.83 -21.21
CA GLU A 255 4.86 -31.53 -21.64
C GLU A 255 3.67 -31.73 -22.59
N LYS A 256 2.46 -31.33 -22.21
CA LYS A 256 1.30 -31.25 -23.12
C LYS A 256 1.28 -29.90 -23.85
N SER A 257 2.10 -29.78 -24.90
CA SER A 257 2.13 -28.61 -25.79
C SER A 257 0.91 -28.58 -26.73
N ARG A 258 0.40 -27.37 -27.03
CA ARG A 258 -0.68 -27.16 -28.02
C ARG A 258 -0.43 -25.88 -28.84
N PRO A 259 -0.34 -25.94 -30.17
CA PRO A 259 -0.17 -24.76 -31.02
C PRO A 259 -1.32 -23.76 -30.88
N ILE A 260 -1.03 -22.46 -30.89
CA ILE A 260 -2.05 -21.40 -30.91
C ILE A 260 -2.44 -21.10 -32.36
N GLY A 261 -3.05 -22.10 -33.02
CA GLY A 261 -3.76 -21.92 -34.29
C GLY A 261 -5.16 -21.34 -34.08
N ASN A 262 -5.83 -20.98 -35.19
CA ASN A 262 -7.18 -20.38 -35.20
C ASN A 262 -8.27 -21.32 -34.67
N MET A 263 -8.33 -21.54 -33.35
CA MET A 263 -9.50 -22.10 -32.69
C MET A 263 -10.60 -21.03 -32.64
N LEU A 264 -11.74 -21.33 -33.28
CA LEU A 264 -12.97 -20.55 -33.18
C LEU A 264 -13.31 -20.26 -31.72
N ALA A 265 -13.64 -19.00 -31.41
CA ALA A 265 -13.78 -18.53 -30.04
C ALA A 265 -15.01 -19.15 -29.35
N SER A 266 -14.79 -20.24 -28.61
CA SER A 266 -15.75 -20.85 -27.69
C SER A 266 -15.92 -20.01 -26.41
N ARG A 267 -16.24 -18.72 -26.57
CA ARG A 267 -16.79 -17.89 -25.48
C ARG A 267 -18.28 -18.19 -25.34
N PHE A 268 -18.72 -18.41 -24.10
CA PHE A 268 -20.13 -18.34 -23.75
C PHE A 268 -20.68 -16.95 -24.09
N SER A 269 -21.86 -16.89 -24.71
CA SER A 269 -22.71 -15.71 -24.71
C SER A 269 -24.00 -16.05 -23.95
N VAL A 270 -24.48 -15.13 -23.11
CA VAL A 270 -25.73 -15.32 -22.38
C VAL A 270 -26.89 -15.02 -23.34
N SER A 271 -27.33 -16.05 -24.05
CA SER A 271 -28.51 -16.00 -24.92
C SER A 271 -29.77 -15.74 -24.09
N THR A 272 -30.66 -14.88 -24.57
CA THR A 272 -31.87 -14.48 -23.85
C THR A 272 -33.12 -15.08 -24.50
N LEU A 273 -33.99 -15.70 -23.70
CA LEU A 273 -35.36 -16.02 -24.13
C LEU A 273 -36.26 -14.80 -23.95
N THR A 274 -37.22 -14.60 -24.86
CA THR A 274 -38.23 -13.52 -24.76
C THR A 274 -39.64 -14.07 -24.97
N LYS A 275 -40.54 -13.71 -24.05
CA LYS A 275 -42.00 -13.92 -24.13
C LYS A 275 -42.67 -12.75 -23.44
N ASN A 276 -43.58 -12.05 -24.12
CA ASN A 276 -44.23 -10.84 -23.62
C ASN A 276 -43.23 -9.80 -23.04
N ARG A 277 -42.07 -9.64 -23.69
CA ARG A 277 -40.94 -8.74 -23.33
C ARG A 277 -40.19 -9.03 -22.01
N ALA A 278 -40.55 -10.06 -21.25
CA ALA A 278 -39.71 -10.53 -20.15
C ALA A 278 -38.42 -11.18 -20.69
N ARG A 279 -37.27 -10.92 -20.04
CA ARG A 279 -35.95 -11.49 -20.39
C ARG A 279 -35.55 -12.55 -19.38
N ILE A 280 -35.15 -13.73 -19.88
CA ILE A 280 -34.84 -14.90 -19.06
C ILE A 280 -33.40 -15.39 -19.38
N PRO A 281 -32.54 -15.62 -18.37
CA PRO A 281 -31.22 -16.23 -18.58
C PRO A 281 -31.34 -17.72 -18.84
N MET A 282 -30.45 -18.26 -19.67
CA MET A 282 -30.41 -19.68 -20.04
C MET A 282 -28.99 -20.23 -19.98
N THR A 283 -28.87 -21.53 -19.71
CA THR A 283 -27.60 -22.27 -19.83
C THR A 283 -27.64 -23.12 -21.11
N ILE A 284 -26.61 -22.99 -21.95
CA ILE A 284 -26.38 -23.84 -23.11
C ILE A 284 -25.24 -24.82 -22.81
N SER A 285 -25.50 -26.11 -22.93
CA SER A 285 -24.49 -27.18 -22.85
C SER A 285 -24.21 -27.74 -24.25
N ASN A 286 -22.93 -27.88 -24.59
CA ASN A 286 -22.50 -28.46 -25.87
C ASN A 286 -22.34 -29.99 -25.72
N LEU A 287 -23.19 -30.74 -26.40
CA LEU A 287 -23.10 -32.19 -26.52
C LEU A 287 -22.32 -32.55 -27.80
N GLN A 288 -21.52 -33.61 -27.72
CA GLN A 288 -20.63 -34.01 -28.82
C GLN A 288 -21.36 -34.12 -30.16
N ASN A 289 -20.65 -33.83 -31.26
CA ASN A 289 -21.16 -33.76 -32.63
C ASN A 289 -22.17 -32.62 -32.89
N GLY A 290 -21.99 -31.47 -32.20
CA GLY A 290 -22.67 -30.21 -32.54
C GLY A 290 -24.14 -30.16 -32.12
N THR A 291 -24.55 -30.96 -31.14
CA THR A 291 -25.90 -30.92 -30.56
C THR A 291 -25.88 -30.07 -29.29
N TYR A 292 -26.93 -29.27 -29.03
CA TYR A 292 -26.94 -28.32 -27.91
C TYR A 292 -28.14 -28.59 -26.99
N GLU A 293 -27.88 -28.83 -25.71
CA GLU A 293 -28.93 -28.87 -24.68
C GLU A 293 -29.15 -27.44 -24.17
N LEU A 294 -30.42 -26.99 -24.16
CA LEU A 294 -30.82 -25.75 -23.50
C LEU A 294 -31.62 -26.09 -22.25
N THR A 295 -31.14 -25.59 -21.11
CA THR A 295 -31.82 -25.73 -19.81
C THR A 295 -32.29 -24.37 -19.34
N THR A 296 -33.61 -24.25 -19.10
CA THR A 296 -34.24 -23.10 -18.46
C THR A 296 -34.61 -23.43 -17.02
N TYR A 297 -34.41 -22.49 -16.09
CA TYR A 297 -34.79 -22.64 -14.69
C TYR A 297 -35.90 -21.65 -14.34
N HIS A 298 -37.05 -22.18 -13.92
CA HIS A 298 -38.22 -21.38 -13.55
C HIS A 298 -38.90 -21.95 -12.30
N HIS A 299 -39.19 -21.08 -11.33
CA HIS A 299 -40.24 -21.35 -10.35
C HIS A 299 -41.59 -20.90 -10.94
N ASP A 300 -42.39 -21.91 -11.28
CA ASP A 300 -43.85 -21.88 -11.42
C ASP A 300 -44.57 -21.04 -12.50
N SER A 301 -45.84 -21.42 -12.69
CA SER A 301 -46.94 -20.74 -13.41
C SER A 301 -46.86 -20.56 -14.93
N LEU A 302 -45.70 -20.60 -15.59
CA LEU A 302 -45.63 -20.51 -17.05
C LEU A 302 -45.95 -21.85 -17.74
N GLY A 303 -47.25 -22.09 -17.97
CA GLY A 303 -47.74 -23.20 -18.79
C GLY A 303 -47.18 -23.21 -20.22
N GLY A 304 -47.15 -24.42 -20.82
CA GLY A 304 -46.64 -24.66 -22.16
C GLY A 304 -47.28 -23.73 -23.21
N GLY A 305 -46.45 -23.17 -24.09
CA GLY A 305 -46.90 -22.23 -25.12
C GLY A 305 -45.78 -21.84 -26.06
N ILE A 306 -46.13 -21.10 -27.10
CA ILE A 306 -45.19 -20.63 -28.13
C ILE A 306 -44.39 -19.44 -27.57
N TRP A 307 -43.10 -19.38 -27.92
CA TRP A 307 -42.16 -18.32 -27.55
C TRP A 307 -41.81 -17.50 -28.80
N ASP A 308 -41.83 -16.17 -28.66
CA ASP A 308 -41.74 -15.22 -29.77
C ASP A 308 -40.46 -15.43 -30.60
N SER A 309 -39.31 -15.50 -29.93
CA SER A 309 -38.03 -15.87 -30.55
C SER A 309 -36.94 -16.29 -29.56
N ILE A 310 -35.97 -17.04 -30.08
CA ILE A 310 -34.64 -17.29 -29.50
C ILE A 310 -33.59 -16.66 -30.43
N THR A 311 -32.55 -16.04 -29.87
CA THR A 311 -31.39 -15.58 -30.64
C THR A 311 -30.10 -16.22 -30.09
N VAL A 312 -29.35 -16.90 -30.96
CA VAL A 312 -28.05 -17.51 -30.61
C VAL A 312 -27.01 -17.07 -31.65
N ASN A 313 -25.88 -16.51 -31.17
CA ASN A 313 -24.77 -16.04 -32.01
C ASN A 313 -25.18 -15.14 -33.20
N GLY A 314 -26.24 -14.34 -33.04
CA GLY A 314 -26.76 -13.42 -34.06
C GLY A 314 -27.81 -14.01 -35.01
N VAL A 315 -28.11 -15.31 -34.93
CA VAL A 315 -29.19 -15.95 -35.69
C VAL A 315 -30.44 -16.01 -34.82
N THR A 316 -31.56 -15.49 -35.34
CA THR A 316 -32.86 -15.45 -34.66
C THR A 316 -33.80 -16.51 -35.23
N VAL A 317 -34.42 -17.31 -34.36
CA VAL A 317 -35.45 -18.30 -34.70
C VAL A 317 -36.74 -17.91 -33.99
N THR A 318 -37.84 -17.78 -34.75
CA THR A 318 -39.16 -17.35 -34.25
C THR A 318 -40.11 -18.53 -34.03
N ASN A 319 -41.17 -18.33 -33.24
CA ASN A 319 -42.25 -19.30 -32.97
C ASN A 319 -41.75 -20.66 -32.42
N VAL A 320 -40.93 -20.63 -31.37
CA VAL A 320 -40.42 -21.86 -30.73
C VAL A 320 -41.48 -22.46 -29.80
N ALA A 321 -41.83 -23.73 -29.97
CA ALA A 321 -42.76 -24.45 -29.09
C ALA A 321 -42.02 -25.36 -28.10
N THR A 322 -42.51 -25.44 -26.86
CA THR A 322 -41.90 -26.25 -25.78
C THR A 322 -42.95 -27.07 -25.01
N SER A 323 -42.73 -28.36 -24.85
CA SER A 323 -43.55 -29.25 -24.01
C SER A 323 -43.08 -29.25 -22.55
N THR A 324 -44.02 -29.23 -21.60
CA THR A 324 -43.76 -29.49 -20.18
C THR A 324 -43.82 -31.01 -19.90
N GLY A 325 -42.99 -31.49 -18.98
CA GLY A 325 -43.16 -32.81 -18.36
C GLY A 325 -43.98 -32.70 -17.06
N ASP A 326 -44.64 -33.79 -16.68
CA ASP A 326 -45.46 -33.84 -15.48
C ASP A 326 -44.65 -34.27 -14.24
N GLY A 327 -44.73 -33.43 -13.21
CA GLY A 327 -44.02 -33.57 -11.93
C GLY A 327 -44.09 -32.25 -11.14
N PRO A 328 -43.94 -32.27 -9.81
CA PRO A 328 -44.03 -31.05 -8.99
C PRO A 328 -42.85 -30.09 -9.23
N ASP A 329 -41.64 -30.60 -9.49
CA ASP A 329 -40.47 -29.79 -9.83
C ASP A 329 -40.38 -29.50 -11.34
N ARG A 330 -41.05 -28.43 -11.80
CA ARG A 330 -41.23 -28.10 -13.22
C ARG A 330 -39.99 -27.53 -13.94
N VAL A 331 -38.91 -28.31 -14.02
CA VAL A 331 -37.76 -28.01 -14.91
C VAL A 331 -38.10 -28.40 -16.35
N GLY A 332 -38.55 -27.43 -17.14
CA GLY A 332 -38.79 -27.61 -18.58
C GLY A 332 -37.49 -27.82 -19.37
N LYS A 333 -37.18 -29.07 -19.71
CA LYS A 333 -36.10 -29.42 -20.65
C LYS A 333 -36.63 -29.50 -22.09
N ALA A 334 -36.01 -28.78 -23.01
CA ALA A 334 -36.33 -28.83 -24.44
C ALA A 334 -35.06 -29.15 -25.26
N PHE A 335 -35.07 -30.28 -25.96
CA PHE A 335 -33.94 -30.74 -26.75
C PHE A 335 -34.04 -30.18 -28.18
N PHE A 336 -33.04 -29.39 -28.59
CA PHE A 336 -32.98 -28.80 -29.93
C PHE A 336 -31.73 -29.27 -30.66
N LYS A 337 -31.91 -29.92 -31.82
CA LYS A 337 -30.80 -30.27 -32.71
C LYS A 337 -30.64 -29.20 -33.79
N PHE A 338 -29.56 -28.44 -33.70
CA PHE A 338 -29.16 -27.45 -34.70
C PHE A 338 -27.90 -27.95 -35.43
N GLU A 339 -27.98 -28.13 -36.75
CA GLU A 339 -26.78 -28.39 -37.55
C GLU A 339 -26.36 -27.10 -38.27
N VAL A 340 -25.32 -26.44 -37.73
CA VAL A 340 -24.84 -25.15 -38.24
C VAL A 340 -23.77 -25.37 -39.31
N LYS A 341 -24.15 -25.18 -40.59
CA LYS A 341 -23.22 -25.19 -41.74
C LYS A 341 -23.34 -23.87 -42.49
N GLN A 342 -22.24 -23.10 -42.48
CA GLN A 342 -22.02 -21.89 -43.29
C GLN A 342 -23.27 -21.00 -43.52
N ASN A 343 -23.69 -20.26 -42.47
CA ASN A 343 -24.76 -19.26 -42.48
C ASN A 343 -26.18 -19.73 -42.85
N THR A 344 -26.45 -21.04 -42.91
CA THR A 344 -27.82 -21.59 -42.87
C THR A 344 -27.95 -22.67 -41.80
N ALA A 345 -29.12 -22.73 -41.17
CA ALA A 345 -29.44 -23.71 -40.14
C ALA A 345 -30.76 -24.42 -40.50
N ASN A 346 -30.67 -25.72 -40.78
CA ASN A 346 -31.83 -26.58 -40.94
C ASN A 346 -32.14 -27.26 -39.61
N VAL A 347 -33.39 -27.18 -39.15
CA VAL A 347 -33.85 -27.79 -37.90
C VAL A 347 -34.52 -29.12 -38.21
N LEU A 348 -34.06 -30.21 -37.57
CA LEU A 348 -34.64 -31.54 -37.71
C LEU A 348 -35.32 -31.95 -36.40
N PHE A 349 -36.63 -32.16 -36.41
CA PHE A 349 -37.39 -32.59 -35.25
C PHE A 349 -37.41 -34.12 -35.15
N THR A 350 -36.92 -34.68 -34.05
CA THR A 350 -37.01 -36.12 -33.75
C THR A 350 -37.75 -36.33 -32.43
N LYS A 351 -39.00 -36.78 -32.48
CA LYS A 351 -39.82 -37.12 -31.31
C LYS A 351 -39.38 -38.47 -30.76
N SER A 352 -38.70 -38.49 -29.62
CA SER A 352 -38.56 -39.72 -28.83
C SER A 352 -39.92 -40.07 -28.22
N ALA A 353 -40.29 -41.34 -28.23
CA ALA A 353 -41.54 -41.81 -27.64
C ALA A 353 -41.32 -42.15 -26.15
N ALA A 354 -42.24 -41.71 -25.29
CA ALA A 354 -42.39 -42.26 -23.96
C ALA A 354 -43.36 -43.45 -24.03
N ASN A 355 -43.02 -44.56 -23.36
CA ASN A 355 -43.94 -45.67 -23.16
C ASN A 355 -44.62 -45.52 -21.80
N GLY A 356 -45.94 -45.73 -21.77
CA GLY A 356 -46.72 -45.79 -20.53
C GLY A 356 -46.64 -47.16 -19.85
N ALA A 357 -47.37 -47.30 -18.75
CA ALA A 357 -47.52 -48.58 -18.05
C ALA A 357 -48.53 -49.49 -18.75
N ASP A 358 -48.19 -50.78 -18.90
CA ASP A 358 -48.98 -51.94 -18.46
C ASP A 358 -48.37 -53.26 -18.97
N GLY A 359 -48.50 -54.34 -18.18
CA GLY A 359 -48.27 -55.72 -18.61
C GLY A 359 -46.92 -56.36 -18.23
N ASP A 360 -47.00 -57.48 -17.51
CA ASP A 360 -45.86 -58.38 -17.26
C ASP A 360 -45.38 -59.10 -18.53
N SER A 361 -44.06 -59.21 -18.73
CA SER A 361 -43.38 -60.52 -18.86
C SER A 361 -41.88 -60.44 -19.21
N ALA A 362 -41.13 -61.44 -18.74
CA ALA A 362 -39.84 -61.93 -19.27
C ALA A 362 -38.71 -60.91 -19.54
N VAL A 363 -37.91 -60.60 -18.51
CA VAL A 363 -36.53 -60.11 -18.70
C VAL A 363 -35.60 -61.29 -19.00
N THR A 364 -35.22 -61.48 -20.26
CA THR A 364 -34.07 -62.31 -20.68
C THR A 364 -33.53 -61.86 -22.05
N GLY A 365 -32.30 -61.34 -22.10
CA GLY A 365 -31.66 -60.93 -23.36
C GLY A 365 -30.20 -60.52 -23.19
N PHE A 366 -29.28 -61.31 -23.74
CA PHE A 366 -27.82 -61.09 -23.64
C PHE A 366 -27.25 -60.33 -24.84
N ALA A 367 -26.23 -59.50 -24.60
CA ALA A 367 -25.19 -59.09 -25.57
C ALA A 367 -23.92 -58.72 -24.77
N LEU A 368 -22.92 -59.58 -24.54
CA LEU A 368 -22.12 -60.41 -25.46
C LEU A 368 -21.00 -59.62 -26.18
N THR A 369 -20.04 -59.15 -25.40
CA THR A 369 -18.59 -59.20 -25.69
C THR A 369 -18.18 -60.63 -26.12
N ARG A 370 -17.23 -60.89 -27.03
CA ARG A 370 -16.18 -60.10 -27.73
C ARG A 370 -15.61 -60.95 -28.89
N ILE A 371 -14.33 -60.76 -29.27
CA ILE A 371 -13.47 -61.67 -30.09
C ILE A 371 -13.87 -61.60 -31.59
N ALA A 372 -13.02 -61.71 -32.62
CA ALA A 372 -11.68 -62.30 -32.79
C ALA A 372 -10.83 -61.51 -33.83
N ALA A 373 -9.51 -61.67 -33.97
CA ALA A 373 -8.42 -62.10 -33.08
C ALA A 373 -7.08 -61.98 -33.82
N SER A 374 -5.95 -62.12 -33.10
CA SER A 374 -4.78 -62.83 -33.62
C SER A 374 -4.07 -63.51 -32.45
N GLU A 375 -3.98 -64.84 -32.45
CA GLU A 375 -3.15 -65.56 -31.49
C GLU A 375 -1.65 -65.39 -31.81
N ALA A 376 -0.82 -65.31 -30.78
CA ALA A 376 0.52 -65.91 -30.81
C ALA A 376 0.82 -66.46 -29.41
N LYS A 377 1.08 -67.75 -29.31
CA LYS A 377 1.40 -68.46 -28.05
C LYS A 377 2.90 -68.37 -27.76
N THR A 378 3.29 -68.18 -26.50
CA THR A 378 4.66 -68.44 -26.02
C THR A 378 4.64 -69.61 -25.03
N PRO A 379 5.16 -70.80 -25.40
CA PRO A 379 5.13 -71.98 -24.53
C PRO A 379 6.46 -72.22 -23.78
N GLY A 380 6.44 -72.09 -22.46
CA GLY A 380 7.53 -72.52 -21.55
C GLY A 380 8.76 -71.60 -21.54
N ARG A 381 9.62 -71.65 -20.50
CA ARG A 381 9.58 -72.41 -19.24
C ARG A 381 10.09 -71.51 -18.11
N ASP A 382 9.58 -71.74 -16.90
CA ASP A 382 10.08 -71.24 -15.60
C ASP A 382 10.13 -69.70 -15.42
N GLY A 383 9.61 -69.10 -14.33
CA GLY A 383 8.92 -69.74 -13.22
C GLY A 383 8.61 -68.79 -12.05
N ASN A 384 7.69 -67.83 -12.24
CA ASN A 384 6.74 -67.34 -11.21
C ASN A 384 5.83 -66.21 -11.74
N GLN A 385 4.52 -66.40 -11.66
CA GLN A 385 3.52 -65.33 -11.62
C GLN A 385 2.73 -65.43 -10.32
N GLN A 386 2.39 -64.30 -9.72
CA GLN A 386 1.13 -64.17 -9.00
C GLN A 386 0.34 -63.01 -9.63
N GLN A 387 -0.93 -63.26 -9.91
CA GLN A 387 -1.87 -62.27 -10.40
C GLN A 387 -2.75 -61.81 -9.25
N ALA A 388 -2.96 -60.51 -9.13
CA ALA A 388 -4.04 -59.94 -8.33
C ALA A 388 -4.63 -58.77 -9.11
N ALA A 389 -5.93 -58.81 -9.36
CA ALA A 389 -6.69 -57.72 -9.95
C ALA A 389 -7.80 -57.32 -8.98
N THR A 390 -7.85 -56.05 -8.63
CA THR A 390 -8.87 -55.50 -7.72
C THR A 390 -9.52 -54.30 -8.38
N LEU A 391 -10.83 -54.36 -8.58
CA LEU A 391 -11.65 -53.21 -8.94
C LEU A 391 -12.12 -52.52 -7.64
N LEU A 392 -12.13 -51.19 -7.63
CA LEU A 392 -12.80 -50.39 -6.60
C LEU A 392 -13.46 -49.18 -7.24
N VAL A 393 -14.72 -48.93 -6.89
CA VAL A 393 -15.56 -47.83 -7.39
C VAL A 393 -16.44 -47.36 -6.23
N ASP A 394 -16.31 -46.09 -5.87
CA ASP A 394 -17.02 -45.36 -4.81
C ASP A 394 -17.16 -43.89 -5.28
N PHE A 395 -18.12 -43.06 -4.88
CA PHE A 395 -19.36 -43.23 -4.11
C PHE A 395 -20.25 -42.03 -4.45
N GLN A 396 -21.59 -42.17 -4.38
CA GLN A 396 -22.44 -41.21 -3.65
C GLN A 396 -23.89 -41.68 -3.53
N ALA A 397 -24.50 -41.39 -2.38
CA ALA A 397 -25.94 -41.51 -2.15
C ALA A 397 -26.52 -40.13 -1.80
N ASN A 398 -27.72 -39.84 -2.27
CA ASN A 398 -28.51 -38.71 -1.78
C ASN A 398 -29.29 -39.15 -0.53
N GLY A 399 -29.43 -38.25 0.44
CA GLY A 399 -30.30 -38.46 1.59
C GLY A 399 -31.72 -37.95 1.33
N SER A 400 -32.72 -38.80 1.58
CA SER A 400 -34.08 -38.41 1.96
C SER A 400 -34.33 -38.86 3.41
N SER A 401 -35.38 -38.35 4.05
CA SER A 401 -35.50 -38.36 5.52
C SER A 401 -36.71 -39.13 6.07
N ASP A 402 -36.47 -40.30 6.66
CA ASP A 402 -37.44 -41.06 7.45
C ASP A 402 -36.79 -42.16 8.32
N GLY A 403 -37.49 -42.59 9.38
CA GLY A 403 -37.45 -44.01 9.81
C GLY A 403 -36.42 -44.53 10.84
N SER A 404 -36.35 -43.96 12.05
CA SER A 404 -36.28 -44.68 13.36
C SER A 404 -35.34 -45.90 13.64
N SER A 405 -34.73 -45.88 14.85
CA SER A 405 -34.26 -47.04 15.68
C SER A 405 -33.05 -47.90 15.20
N GLN A 406 -32.22 -48.54 16.06
CA GLN A 406 -31.85 -48.36 17.49
C GLN A 406 -30.59 -49.24 17.85
N LEU A 407 -29.92 -48.98 18.99
CA LEU A 407 -28.86 -49.79 19.68
C LEU A 407 -27.49 -49.85 18.93
N ALA A 408 -26.28 -49.72 19.51
CA ALA A 408 -25.66 -50.00 20.83
C ALA A 408 -25.23 -51.48 21.06
N VAL A 409 -24.05 -51.82 21.60
CA VAL A 409 -22.95 -51.00 22.23
C VAL A 409 -21.64 -51.03 21.36
N ASP A 410 -20.36 -51.23 21.74
CA ASP A 410 -19.59 -51.53 22.99
C ASP A 410 -18.10 -51.02 22.88
N GLU A 411 -17.23 -51.28 23.87
CA GLU A 411 -15.83 -50.75 23.99
C GLU A 411 -14.67 -51.79 23.83
N VAL A 412 -13.43 -51.36 24.14
CA VAL A 412 -12.17 -52.12 24.38
C VAL A 412 -11.38 -52.55 23.11
N GLY A 413 -10.06 -52.42 23.03
CA GLY A 413 -9.05 -51.85 23.95
C GLY A 413 -7.63 -51.84 23.34
N TRP A 414 -6.64 -51.24 24.02
CA TRP A 414 -5.23 -51.18 23.58
C TRP A 414 -4.33 -52.15 24.34
N GLU A 415 -3.42 -52.83 23.65
CA GLU A 415 -2.21 -53.37 24.31
C GLU A 415 -0.98 -53.43 23.37
N LYS A 416 0.21 -53.61 23.95
CA LYS A 416 1.51 -53.69 23.27
C LYS A 416 1.98 -55.15 23.22
N TRP A 417 2.89 -55.48 22.29
CA TRP A 417 4.18 -56.05 22.70
C TRP A 417 5.28 -55.88 21.64
N THR A 418 6.51 -56.22 22.01
CA THR A 418 7.75 -56.03 21.24
C THR A 418 8.39 -57.37 20.86
N ASN A 419 9.18 -57.43 19.79
CA ASN A 419 10.18 -58.48 19.60
C ASN A 419 11.41 -57.95 18.83
N PRO A 420 12.66 -58.10 19.33
CA PRO A 420 13.87 -57.66 18.64
C PRO A 420 14.59 -58.80 17.90
N ASN A 421 15.12 -58.54 16.69
CA ASN A 421 16.39 -59.07 16.14
C ASN A 421 16.51 -58.91 14.60
N THR A 422 16.86 -57.71 14.12
CA THR A 422 17.62 -57.55 12.86
C THR A 422 18.48 -56.27 12.99
N SER A 423 19.76 -56.35 12.67
CA SER A 423 20.69 -55.21 12.67
C SER A 423 20.93 -54.68 11.25
N ILE A 424 20.86 -53.36 11.08
CA ILE A 424 21.36 -52.65 9.89
C ILE A 424 22.13 -51.41 10.36
N THR A 425 23.38 -51.29 9.94
CA THR A 425 24.32 -50.26 10.43
C THR A 425 24.16 -48.94 9.68
N PHE A 426 24.11 -47.83 10.42
CA PHE A 426 24.07 -46.46 9.89
C PHE A 426 25.34 -45.68 10.22
N LEU A 427 25.80 -44.84 9.29
CA LEU A 427 26.67 -43.68 9.54
C LEU A 427 26.35 -42.57 8.52
N PRO A 428 26.49 -41.28 8.86
CA PRO A 428 26.16 -40.67 10.15
C PRO A 428 25.35 -39.36 9.99
N GLN A 429 24.42 -39.08 10.91
CA GLN A 429 23.84 -37.73 11.06
C GLN A 429 23.74 -37.27 12.53
N THR A 430 24.17 -36.03 12.72
CA THR A 430 23.77 -35.02 13.72
C THR A 430 23.17 -35.52 15.05
N VAL A 431 24.02 -35.54 16.09
CA VAL A 431 23.61 -35.79 17.48
C VAL A 431 22.59 -34.75 17.98
N ARG A 432 21.55 -35.20 18.67
CA ARG A 432 20.74 -34.37 19.59
C ARG A 432 20.98 -34.84 21.01
N TYR A 433 21.18 -33.90 21.94
CA TYR A 433 21.18 -34.21 23.37
C TYR A 433 19.75 -34.25 23.92
N GLN A 434 19.49 -35.25 24.76
CA GLN A 434 18.48 -35.22 25.81
C GLN A 434 19.18 -35.58 27.13
N SER A 435 18.78 -34.94 28.22
CA SER A 435 19.16 -35.34 29.57
C SER A 435 17.99 -35.05 30.51
N VAL A 436 17.55 -36.07 31.24
CA VAL A 436 16.56 -35.96 32.31
C VAL A 436 17.12 -36.73 33.51
N ILE A 437 17.23 -36.05 34.64
CA ILE A 437 17.24 -36.58 36.02
C ILE A 437 17.09 -35.36 36.93
N GLY A 438 16.27 -35.47 37.98
CA GLY A 438 16.13 -34.43 38.99
C GLY A 438 16.90 -34.81 40.26
N ILE A 439 17.48 -33.81 40.92
CA ILE A 439 17.98 -33.91 42.30
C ILE A 439 17.44 -32.70 43.07
N ALA A 440 16.96 -32.92 44.29
CA ALA A 440 16.42 -31.85 45.13
C ALA A 440 17.55 -31.01 45.76
N GLY A 441 17.42 -29.69 45.69
CA GLY A 441 18.30 -28.76 46.39
C GLY A 441 17.65 -27.38 46.48
N LYS A 442 17.54 -26.84 47.69
CA LYS A 442 17.22 -25.42 47.87
C LYS A 442 18.40 -24.59 47.37
N VAL A 443 18.11 -23.61 46.51
CA VAL A 443 19.03 -22.51 46.22
C VAL A 443 18.25 -21.22 46.47
N ASP A 444 18.46 -20.62 47.63
CA ASP A 444 17.88 -19.32 47.96
C ASP A 444 18.64 -18.24 47.16
N VAL A 445 18.01 -17.71 46.11
CA VAL A 445 18.60 -16.66 45.25
C VAL A 445 18.23 -15.29 45.81
N THR A 446 19.12 -14.72 46.62
CA THR A 446 19.04 -13.32 47.07
C THR A 446 19.10 -12.39 45.85
N VAL A 447 18.06 -11.58 45.65
CA VAL A 447 18.00 -10.62 44.53
C VAL A 447 18.89 -9.42 44.84
N GLY A 448 20.15 -9.50 44.42
CA GLY A 448 21.05 -8.35 44.34
C GLY A 448 20.56 -7.36 43.28
N ALA A 449 20.49 -6.08 43.62
CA ALA A 449 19.93 -5.04 42.76
C ALA A 449 20.97 -4.44 41.81
N ASP A 450 21.31 -5.18 40.74
CA ASP A 450 21.97 -4.63 39.55
C ASP A 450 21.35 -5.24 38.28
N LEU A 451 20.72 -4.39 37.46
CA LEU A 451 20.02 -4.81 36.24
C LEU A 451 20.30 -3.83 35.10
N ASP A 452 21.54 -3.88 34.60
CA ASP A 452 22.03 -2.98 33.57
C ASP A 452 21.57 -3.38 32.14
N GLN A 453 21.56 -2.40 31.23
CA GLN A 453 20.58 -2.33 30.13
C GLN A 453 21.01 -3.03 28.82
N ASN A 454 21.30 -4.33 28.87
CA ASN A 454 21.55 -5.16 27.69
C ASN A 454 20.33 -5.98 27.19
N ILE A 455 19.13 -5.37 27.22
CA ILE A 455 17.94 -5.94 26.56
C ILE A 455 17.99 -5.64 25.07
N ALA A 456 18.60 -6.54 24.30
CA ALA A 456 18.45 -6.56 22.84
C ALA A 456 16.99 -6.87 22.44
N PRO A 457 16.47 -6.37 21.30
CA PRO A 457 15.12 -6.67 20.81
C PRO A 457 15.00 -8.14 20.35
N GLY A 458 14.71 -9.02 21.32
CA GLY A 458 14.78 -10.48 21.21
C GLY A 458 13.52 -11.24 21.63
N ILE A 459 12.34 -10.60 21.61
CA ILE A 459 11.10 -11.17 22.19
C ILE A 459 10.01 -11.48 21.14
N PHE A 460 10.40 -12.11 20.02
CA PHE A 460 9.49 -12.87 19.14
C PHE A 460 10.18 -14.15 18.60
N PRO A 461 10.45 -15.17 19.44
CA PRO A 461 11.46 -16.19 19.12
C PRO A 461 11.08 -17.22 18.06
N GLN A 462 9.79 -17.35 17.70
CA GLN A 462 9.27 -18.55 17.03
C GLN A 462 9.27 -18.51 15.49
N TRP A 463 9.35 -17.31 14.88
CA TRP A 463 9.03 -17.12 13.45
C TRP A 463 10.23 -16.76 12.55
N ARG A 464 11.42 -16.52 13.10
CA ARG A 464 12.58 -15.95 12.37
C ARG A 464 13.13 -16.79 11.20
N ASN A 465 12.67 -18.04 10.98
CA ASN A 465 13.22 -18.96 9.96
C ASN A 465 12.15 -19.72 9.15
N ARG A 466 11.38 -19.01 8.30
CA ARG A 466 10.84 -19.58 7.06
C ARG A 466 11.55 -18.95 5.87
N ALA A 467 12.05 -19.77 4.96
CA ALA A 467 12.66 -19.31 3.71
C ALA A 467 11.57 -18.92 2.69
N PRO A 468 11.87 -18.05 1.70
CA PRO A 468 10.94 -17.75 0.60
C PRO A 468 10.56 -19.01 -0.17
N ILE A 469 9.37 -19.01 -0.78
CA ILE A 469 8.90 -20.11 -1.64
C ILE A 469 9.58 -20.00 -3.01
N THR A 470 10.83 -20.48 -3.08
CA THR A 470 11.68 -20.42 -4.29
C THR A 470 11.15 -21.33 -5.40
N HIS A 471 10.70 -22.54 -5.07
CA HIS A 471 10.15 -23.51 -6.01
C HIS A 471 8.61 -23.59 -5.89
N VAL A 472 7.92 -23.60 -7.04
CA VAL A 472 6.47 -23.81 -7.16
C VAL A 472 6.24 -25.08 -7.99
N PRO A 473 5.48 -26.08 -7.50
CA PRO A 473 5.27 -27.35 -8.21
C PRO A 473 4.64 -27.17 -9.60
N GLU A 474 5.14 -27.92 -10.59
CA GLU A 474 4.82 -27.73 -12.01
C GLU A 474 3.32 -27.66 -12.33
N LYS A 475 2.50 -28.54 -11.73
CA LYS A 475 1.03 -28.53 -11.89
C LYS A 475 0.32 -27.21 -11.50
N ARG A 476 1.01 -26.33 -10.75
CA ARG A 476 0.54 -25.00 -10.32
C ARG A 476 1.05 -23.85 -11.21
N LYS A 477 1.53 -24.15 -12.41
CA LYS A 477 2.01 -23.19 -13.41
C LYS A 477 1.22 -23.31 -14.71
N ARG A 478 1.15 -22.22 -15.48
CA ARG A 478 0.79 -22.24 -16.92
C ARG A 478 1.78 -21.36 -17.68
N GLN A 479 2.23 -21.79 -18.85
CA GLN A 479 3.30 -21.12 -19.60
C GLN A 479 2.85 -20.75 -21.01
N LEU A 480 3.31 -19.59 -21.48
CA LEU A 480 3.40 -19.25 -22.90
C LEU A 480 4.88 -19.31 -23.31
N VAL A 481 5.19 -20.12 -24.33
CA VAL A 481 6.56 -20.34 -24.82
C VAL A 481 6.72 -19.69 -26.18
N LEU A 482 7.68 -18.79 -26.32
CA LEU A 482 8.14 -18.24 -27.59
C LEU A 482 9.28 -19.09 -28.16
N PRO A 483 9.32 -19.33 -29.49
CA PRO A 483 10.45 -19.99 -30.13
C PRO A 483 11.73 -19.15 -30.02
N ALA A 484 12.87 -19.83 -30.01
CA ALA A 484 14.20 -19.21 -29.98
C ALA A 484 14.44 -18.34 -31.22
N ALA A 485 14.57 -17.03 -31.04
CA ALA A 485 14.88 -16.08 -32.11
C ALA A 485 15.37 -14.74 -31.53
N ARG A 486 16.29 -14.06 -32.22
CA ARG A 486 16.90 -12.79 -31.76
C ARG A 486 15.92 -11.60 -31.80
N GLY A 487 16.31 -10.53 -31.10
CA GLY A 487 15.68 -9.22 -31.09
C GLY A 487 14.51 -9.09 -30.12
N LYS A 488 13.84 -7.94 -30.17
CA LYS A 488 12.78 -7.55 -29.24
C LYS A 488 11.56 -8.48 -29.25
N ARG A 489 11.10 -8.84 -28.05
CA ARG A 489 9.82 -9.52 -27.76
C ARG A 489 9.15 -8.81 -26.58
N THR A 490 7.82 -8.84 -26.52
CA THR A 490 7.05 -8.19 -25.45
C THR A 490 6.12 -9.16 -24.74
N VAL A 491 6.03 -9.01 -23.43
CA VAL A 491 5.13 -9.76 -22.55
C VAL A 491 4.37 -8.74 -21.70
N PHE A 492 3.05 -8.90 -21.60
CA PHE A 492 2.20 -8.03 -20.81
C PHE A 492 1.42 -8.85 -19.79
N VAL A 493 1.34 -8.33 -18.56
CA VAL A 493 0.61 -8.93 -17.45
C VAL A 493 -0.32 -7.88 -16.87
N SER A 494 -1.59 -8.22 -16.64
CA SER A 494 -2.57 -7.32 -16.00
C SER A 494 -3.17 -7.93 -14.76
N SER A 495 -3.64 -7.11 -13.82
CA SER A 495 -4.43 -7.60 -12.68
C SER A 495 -5.70 -6.79 -12.45
N ALA A 496 -6.70 -7.44 -11.85
CA ALA A 496 -7.93 -6.84 -11.35
C ALA A 496 -8.31 -7.47 -10.00
N ALA A 497 -9.00 -6.75 -9.13
CA ALA A 497 -9.53 -7.27 -7.87
C ALA A 497 -10.89 -6.66 -7.52
N SER A 498 -11.68 -7.37 -6.71
CA SER A 498 -12.97 -6.91 -6.20
C SER A 498 -13.34 -7.62 -4.90
N PHE A 499 -14.00 -6.88 -4.01
CA PHE A 499 -14.69 -7.45 -2.85
C PHE A 499 -16.11 -7.95 -3.22
N ALA A 500 -16.68 -7.52 -4.35
CA ALA A 500 -18.02 -7.95 -4.76
C ALA A 500 -17.99 -9.31 -5.50
N PRO A 501 -18.85 -10.28 -5.13
CA PRO A 501 -18.79 -11.67 -5.62
C PRO A 501 -19.33 -11.87 -7.04
N ASP A 502 -20.09 -10.92 -7.56
CA ASP A 502 -20.66 -10.87 -8.91
C ASP A 502 -19.69 -10.29 -9.97
N THR A 503 -18.51 -9.85 -9.54
CA THR A 503 -17.56 -9.16 -10.44
C THR A 503 -16.86 -10.14 -11.39
N ASP A 504 -17.12 -10.01 -12.68
CA ASP A 504 -16.40 -10.68 -13.78
C ASP A 504 -14.95 -10.15 -13.94
N LEU A 505 -14.11 -10.53 -12.97
CA LEU A 505 -12.67 -10.26 -12.93
C LEU A 505 -11.87 -10.88 -14.08
N PRO A 506 -12.13 -12.11 -14.57
CA PRO A 506 -11.39 -12.62 -15.74
C PRO A 506 -11.58 -11.73 -16.96
N ARG A 507 -12.81 -11.29 -17.28
CA ARG A 507 -13.02 -10.34 -18.39
C ARG A 507 -12.37 -8.99 -18.13
N GLN A 508 -12.37 -8.47 -16.90
CA GLN A 508 -11.68 -7.21 -16.60
C GLN A 508 -10.17 -7.30 -16.85
N ALA A 509 -9.51 -8.36 -16.36
CA ALA A 509 -8.08 -8.57 -16.58
C ALA A 509 -7.77 -8.74 -18.08
N PHE A 510 -8.48 -9.63 -18.78
CA PHE A 510 -8.27 -9.79 -20.23
C PHE A 510 -8.57 -8.51 -21.02
N ALA A 511 -9.58 -7.72 -20.64
CA ALA A 511 -9.90 -6.46 -21.29
C ALA A 511 -8.81 -5.39 -21.12
N LEU A 512 -8.07 -5.37 -19.99
CA LEU A 512 -6.94 -4.45 -19.82
C LEU A 512 -5.84 -4.69 -20.87
N LEU A 513 -5.57 -5.96 -21.19
CA LEU A 513 -4.61 -6.34 -22.23
C LEU A 513 -5.20 -6.16 -23.63
N ASP A 514 -6.40 -6.68 -23.89
CA ASP A 514 -7.12 -6.54 -25.16
C ASP A 514 -7.25 -5.06 -25.60
N ASN A 515 -7.38 -4.11 -24.67
CA ASN A 515 -7.51 -2.68 -25.00
C ASN A 515 -6.17 -1.95 -25.22
N HIS A 516 -5.03 -2.54 -24.84
CA HIS A 516 -3.72 -1.86 -24.85
C HIS A 516 -2.64 -2.56 -25.68
N THR A 517 -2.75 -3.87 -25.96
CA THR A 517 -1.64 -4.66 -26.55
C THR A 517 -1.92 -5.13 -27.98
N ARG A 518 -2.83 -4.48 -28.72
CA ARG A 518 -3.15 -4.84 -30.13
C ARG A 518 -2.21 -4.26 -31.17
N GLN A 519 -1.51 -3.17 -30.84
CA GLN A 519 -0.63 -2.46 -31.76
C GLN A 519 0.82 -2.94 -31.57
N ALA A 520 1.62 -2.96 -32.65
CA ALA A 520 3.00 -3.46 -32.59
C ALA A 520 3.93 -2.61 -31.71
N ASP A 521 3.61 -1.33 -31.57
CA ASP A 521 4.28 -0.30 -30.76
C ASP A 521 3.69 -0.15 -29.34
N ALA A 522 2.78 -1.04 -28.92
CA ALA A 522 2.07 -0.97 -27.65
C ALA A 522 2.96 -0.76 -26.42
N TYR A 523 4.18 -1.33 -26.41
CA TYR A 523 5.13 -1.14 -25.32
C TYR A 523 5.58 0.32 -25.21
N ASP A 524 6.05 0.91 -26.31
CA ASP A 524 6.57 2.28 -26.30
C ASP A 524 5.42 3.32 -26.16
N ASN A 525 4.22 3.02 -26.66
CA ASN A 525 3.01 3.84 -26.40
C ASN A 525 2.57 3.82 -24.93
N LEU A 526 2.62 2.66 -24.27
CA LEU A 526 2.40 2.57 -22.81
C LEU A 526 3.53 3.29 -22.05
N ARG A 527 4.77 3.16 -22.51
CA ARG A 527 5.95 3.79 -21.89
C ARG A 527 5.89 5.32 -21.97
N ALA A 528 5.55 5.90 -23.12
CA ALA A 528 5.38 7.35 -23.28
C ALA A 528 4.31 7.89 -22.32
N ARG A 529 3.15 7.21 -22.24
CA ARG A 529 2.05 7.57 -21.32
C ARG A 529 2.39 7.36 -19.84
N HIS A 530 3.33 6.45 -19.52
CA HIS A 530 3.85 6.19 -18.18
C HIS A 530 4.85 7.27 -17.75
N VAL A 531 5.89 7.51 -18.55
CA VAL A 531 6.92 8.53 -18.31
C VAL A 531 6.30 9.93 -18.26
N GLY A 532 5.27 10.21 -19.07
CA GLY A 532 4.48 11.44 -18.94
C GLY A 532 3.90 11.64 -17.54
N TRP A 533 3.20 10.64 -16.99
CA TRP A 533 2.63 10.75 -15.63
C TRP A 533 3.69 10.95 -14.55
N TRP A 534 4.84 10.29 -14.67
CA TRP A 534 5.95 10.48 -13.73
C TRP A 534 6.63 11.84 -13.89
N SER A 535 6.74 12.36 -15.13
CA SER A 535 7.17 13.74 -15.38
C SER A 535 6.22 14.75 -14.73
N ASP A 536 4.90 14.58 -14.88
CA ASP A 536 3.85 15.41 -14.27
C ASP A 536 3.89 15.36 -12.72
N PHE A 537 4.30 14.23 -12.15
CA PHE A 537 4.46 14.04 -10.70
C PHE A 537 5.75 14.73 -10.20
N TRP A 538 6.88 14.49 -10.87
CA TRP A 538 8.17 15.02 -10.46
C TRP A 538 8.33 16.53 -10.69
N SER A 539 7.57 17.15 -11.61
CA SER A 539 7.65 18.59 -11.88
C SER A 539 7.07 19.49 -10.77
N ARG A 540 6.34 18.93 -9.80
CA ARG A 540 5.61 19.71 -8.78
C ARG A 540 6.51 20.35 -7.73
N THR A 541 7.41 19.56 -7.15
CA THR A 541 8.35 19.96 -6.08
C THR A 541 9.72 19.36 -6.33
N PHE A 542 10.77 19.98 -5.81
CA PHE A 542 12.12 19.43 -5.85
C PHE A 542 12.88 19.80 -4.58
N VAL A 543 13.87 18.97 -4.23
CA VAL A 543 14.81 19.22 -3.12
C VAL A 543 16.18 18.78 -3.61
N HIS A 544 17.08 19.75 -3.82
CA HIS A 544 18.47 19.52 -4.16
C HIS A 544 19.36 20.02 -3.02
N LEU A 545 20.12 19.11 -2.42
CA LEU A 545 20.98 19.38 -1.25
C LEU A 545 22.42 18.98 -1.56
N THR A 546 23.39 19.73 -1.04
CA THR A 546 24.81 19.38 -1.14
C THR A 546 25.60 19.72 0.13
N SER A 547 26.42 18.77 0.58
CA SER A 547 27.42 18.94 1.64
C SER A 547 28.77 18.36 1.19
N GLU A 548 29.85 18.77 1.85
CA GLU A 548 31.22 18.31 1.55
C GLU A 548 31.40 16.80 1.81
N ASP A 549 30.75 16.28 2.86
CA ASP A 549 30.76 14.86 3.25
C ASP A 549 29.84 13.95 2.40
N GLY A 550 29.06 14.52 1.48
CA GLY A 550 28.11 13.79 0.64
C GLY A 550 26.81 13.35 1.34
N VAL A 551 26.64 13.60 2.65
CA VAL A 551 25.49 13.12 3.42
C VAL A 551 24.21 13.84 3.02
N ALA A 552 24.23 15.15 2.77
CA ALA A 552 23.05 15.90 2.33
C ALA A 552 22.51 15.36 0.99
N GLN A 553 23.41 15.09 0.05
CA GLN A 553 23.12 14.45 -1.24
C GLN A 553 22.51 13.05 -1.02
N PHE A 554 23.02 12.27 -0.07
CA PHE A 554 22.48 10.94 0.24
C PHE A 554 21.07 11.01 0.82
N MET A 555 20.84 11.88 1.79
CA MET A 555 19.52 12.02 2.45
C MET A 555 18.47 12.61 1.48
N ALA A 556 18.86 13.49 0.56
CA ALA A 556 18.01 13.92 -0.55
C ALA A 556 17.56 12.76 -1.45
N ARG A 557 18.45 11.79 -1.75
CA ARG A 557 18.10 10.57 -2.50
C ARG A 557 17.10 9.71 -1.75
N LEU A 558 17.24 9.55 -0.44
CA LEU A 558 16.26 8.80 0.38
C LEU A 558 14.87 9.46 0.37
N ARG A 559 14.78 10.80 0.41
CA ARG A 559 13.50 11.52 0.21
C ARG A 559 12.89 11.21 -1.15
N THR A 560 13.67 11.29 -2.23
CA THR A 560 13.19 11.01 -3.59
C THR A 560 12.73 9.55 -3.72
N LEU A 561 13.46 8.61 -3.11
CA LEU A 561 13.10 7.19 -3.07
C LEU A 561 11.78 6.94 -2.32
N HIS A 562 11.56 7.64 -1.19
CA HIS A 562 10.29 7.56 -0.43
C HIS A 562 9.09 8.01 -1.28
N LEU A 563 9.21 9.16 -1.95
CA LEU A 563 8.15 9.69 -2.80
C LEU A 563 7.86 8.75 -3.99
N TYR A 564 8.90 8.15 -4.58
CA TYR A 564 8.74 7.11 -5.60
C TYR A 564 7.99 5.88 -5.06
N TYR A 565 8.29 5.42 -3.85
CA TYR A 565 7.61 4.28 -3.23
C TYR A 565 6.14 4.56 -2.92
N MET A 566 5.80 5.74 -2.40
CA MET A 566 4.40 6.13 -2.18
C MET A 566 3.64 6.27 -3.50
N ALA A 567 4.22 6.92 -4.52
CA ALA A 567 3.61 7.06 -5.85
C ALA A 567 3.45 5.70 -6.57
N SER A 568 4.29 4.72 -6.24
CA SER A 568 4.23 3.33 -6.73
C SER A 568 3.30 2.43 -5.92
N SER A 569 2.83 2.83 -4.72
CA SER A 569 2.09 1.93 -3.81
C SER A 569 0.78 2.45 -3.20
N SER A 570 0.51 3.76 -3.19
CA SER A 570 -0.66 4.36 -2.52
C SER A 570 -1.55 5.19 -3.47
N ARG A 571 -2.24 4.52 -4.41
CA ARG A 571 -3.27 5.11 -5.31
C ARG A 571 -4.47 4.18 -5.53
N GLY A 572 -4.71 3.24 -4.63
CA GLY A 572 -5.78 2.25 -4.73
C GLY A 572 -6.95 2.47 -3.78
N ALA A 573 -7.82 1.46 -3.68
CA ALA A 573 -9.02 1.52 -2.83
C ALA A 573 -8.72 1.50 -1.31
N LEU A 574 -7.50 1.10 -0.95
CA LEU A 574 -6.93 0.98 0.39
C LEU A 574 -5.45 1.45 0.33
N PRO A 575 -4.86 1.95 1.44
CA PRO A 575 -3.50 2.47 1.45
C PRO A 575 -2.44 1.37 1.39
N ALA A 576 -1.23 1.74 0.98
CA ALA A 576 -0.05 0.89 1.13
C ALA A 576 0.11 0.45 2.60
N LYS A 577 0.34 -0.84 2.84
CA LYS A 577 0.65 -1.33 4.21
C LYS A 577 2.12 -1.04 4.53
N TRP A 578 2.40 -0.55 5.73
CA TRP A 578 3.76 -0.34 6.24
C TRP A 578 4.66 -1.57 6.09
N ASN A 579 4.13 -2.77 6.41
CA ASN A 579 4.80 -4.07 6.31
C ASN A 579 4.98 -4.56 4.86
N GLY A 580 5.67 -3.80 4.01
CA GLY A 580 6.09 -4.20 2.67
C GLY A 580 5.33 -3.59 1.49
N SER A 581 4.54 -2.54 1.69
CA SER A 581 3.80 -1.80 0.64
C SER A 581 3.11 -2.72 -0.39
N LEU A 582 3.52 -2.69 -1.67
CA LEU A 582 3.09 -3.60 -2.75
C LEU A 582 4.19 -4.59 -3.17
N PHE A 583 5.14 -4.87 -2.27
CA PHE A 583 6.45 -5.43 -2.60
C PHE A 583 6.76 -6.74 -1.84
N SER A 584 5.74 -7.42 -1.33
CA SER A 584 5.88 -8.79 -0.79
C SER A 584 6.43 -9.76 -1.85
N VAL A 585 7.21 -10.74 -1.39
CA VAL A 585 7.92 -11.75 -2.19
C VAL A 585 7.79 -13.17 -1.64
N ASN A 586 6.91 -13.38 -0.66
CA ASN A 586 6.73 -14.67 0.05
C ASN A 586 5.38 -15.34 -0.28
N GLY A 587 4.89 -15.07 -1.49
CA GLY A 587 3.55 -15.41 -1.94
C GLY A 587 2.48 -14.65 -1.17
N ASP A 588 1.33 -15.31 -1.03
CA ASP A 588 0.15 -14.79 -0.34
C ASP A 588 0.46 -14.31 1.09
N LYS A 589 1.40 -14.96 1.80
CA LYS A 589 1.65 -14.76 3.23
C LYS A 589 2.41 -13.48 3.53
N ARG A 590 1.93 -12.76 4.55
CA ARG A 590 2.49 -11.50 5.03
C ARG A 590 2.54 -11.48 6.55
N TYR A 591 3.71 -11.35 7.16
CA TYR A 591 3.82 -11.20 8.62
C TYR A 591 3.10 -9.92 9.08
N TRP A 592 2.46 -9.94 10.26
CA TRP A 592 1.43 -8.97 10.70
C TRP A 592 0.10 -8.96 9.90
N GLY A 593 -0.01 -9.78 8.85
CA GLY A 593 -1.27 -10.14 8.17
C GLY A 593 -2.06 -8.98 7.57
N ALA A 594 -3.39 -9.13 7.58
CA ALA A 594 -4.36 -8.19 7.03
C ALA A 594 -4.47 -6.83 7.77
N GLN A 595 -3.81 -6.67 8.91
CA GLN A 595 -4.08 -5.60 9.87
C GLN A 595 -3.22 -4.35 9.59
N TYR A 596 -3.76 -3.16 9.85
CA TYR A 596 -3.10 -1.86 9.72
C TYR A 596 -2.86 -1.25 11.10
N TRP A 597 -1.72 -0.61 11.28
CA TRP A 597 -1.38 0.19 12.46
C TRP A 597 -1.39 1.67 12.06
N ILE A 598 -2.09 2.52 12.82
CA ILE A 598 -2.28 3.93 12.44
C ILE A 598 -0.93 4.65 12.39
N TRP A 599 -0.09 4.52 13.42
CA TRP A 599 1.19 5.20 13.56
C TRP A 599 2.21 4.86 12.46
N THR A 600 2.47 3.56 12.24
CA THR A 600 3.42 3.09 11.21
C THR A 600 2.93 3.36 9.79
N THR A 601 1.61 3.45 9.59
CA THR A 601 1.03 3.91 8.32
C THR A 601 1.18 5.42 8.16
N ALA A 602 0.95 6.21 9.21
CA ALA A 602 0.98 7.68 9.20
C ALA A 602 2.35 8.26 8.81
N ILE A 603 3.46 7.75 9.38
CA ILE A 603 4.81 8.28 9.12
C ILE A 603 5.21 8.19 7.64
N SER A 604 4.66 7.22 6.89
CA SER A 604 4.87 7.10 5.44
C SER A 604 4.13 8.17 4.64
N HIS A 605 3.09 8.77 5.22
CA HIS A 605 2.27 9.82 4.58
C HIS A 605 2.69 11.24 4.95
N HIS A 606 3.33 11.47 6.11
CA HIS A 606 3.81 12.79 6.53
C HIS A 606 4.64 13.55 5.47
N PRO A 607 5.55 12.92 4.69
CA PRO A 607 6.32 13.64 3.66
C PRO A 607 5.49 14.17 2.49
N LEU A 608 4.32 13.58 2.23
CA LEU A 608 3.53 13.83 1.02
C LEU A 608 2.97 15.25 0.94
N TYR A 609 2.70 15.87 2.10
CA TYR A 609 2.03 17.15 2.18
C TYR A 609 2.89 18.29 1.60
N ALA A 610 4.11 18.47 2.10
CA ALA A 610 5.06 19.46 1.57
C ALA A 610 5.64 19.08 0.19
N ALA A 611 5.54 17.81 -0.21
CA ALA A 611 5.96 17.33 -1.52
C ALA A 611 4.94 17.59 -2.66
N ASP A 612 3.78 18.21 -2.37
CA ASP A 612 2.66 18.37 -3.31
C ASP A 612 2.16 17.02 -3.87
N ALA A 613 2.10 16.01 -3.00
CA ALA A 613 1.67 14.65 -3.31
C ALA A 613 0.50 14.21 -2.43
N THR A 614 -0.35 15.16 -2.02
CA THR A 614 -1.42 14.97 -1.02
C THR A 614 -2.42 13.88 -1.42
N GLU A 615 -2.64 13.67 -2.72
CA GLU A 615 -3.58 12.65 -3.23
C GLU A 615 -3.12 11.22 -2.92
N LEU A 616 -1.82 11.00 -2.69
CA LEU A 616 -1.28 9.69 -2.31
C LEU A 616 -1.65 9.30 -0.86
N ALA A 617 -2.16 10.25 -0.06
CA ALA A 617 -2.74 10.00 1.27
C ALA A 617 -4.25 9.81 1.27
N ASP A 618 -4.94 10.09 0.15
CA ASP A 618 -6.39 9.90 0.09
C ASP A 618 -6.82 8.45 0.35
N PRO A 619 -6.13 7.38 -0.10
CA PRO A 619 -6.48 6.00 0.26
C PRO A 619 -6.47 5.74 1.78
N TYR A 620 -5.55 6.37 2.52
CA TYR A 620 -5.42 6.25 3.98
C TYR A 620 -6.63 6.88 4.69
N PHE A 621 -6.98 8.12 4.36
CA PHE A 621 -8.16 8.77 4.92
C PHE A 621 -9.47 8.10 4.48
N ASN A 622 -9.58 7.68 3.21
CA ASN A 622 -10.73 6.94 2.68
C ASN A 622 -10.99 5.63 3.45
N MET A 623 -9.94 4.94 3.91
CA MET A 623 -10.09 3.73 4.71
C MET A 623 -10.73 4.06 6.07
N TYR A 624 -10.13 4.93 6.87
CA TYR A 624 -10.64 5.21 8.22
C TYR A 624 -11.98 5.96 8.24
N VAL A 625 -12.27 6.80 7.24
CA VAL A 625 -13.60 7.44 7.12
C VAL A 625 -14.71 6.42 6.85
N LYS A 626 -14.44 5.36 6.08
CA LYS A 626 -15.37 4.21 5.93
C LYS A 626 -15.55 3.43 7.24
N GLN A 627 -14.55 3.43 8.13
CA GLN A 627 -14.63 2.77 9.43
C GLN A 627 -15.44 3.55 10.49
N LEU A 628 -15.73 4.85 10.29
CA LEU A 628 -16.42 5.70 11.28
C LEU A 628 -17.67 5.08 11.91
N PRO A 629 -18.60 4.42 11.17
CA PRO A 629 -19.77 3.77 11.80
C PRO A 629 -19.39 2.68 12.80
N ALA A 630 -18.35 1.89 12.49
CA ALA A 630 -17.85 0.84 13.37
C ALA A 630 -17.04 1.42 14.55
N ALA A 631 -16.22 2.46 14.32
CA ALA A 631 -15.49 3.17 15.37
C ALA A 631 -16.43 3.86 16.37
N ARG A 632 -17.56 4.42 15.91
CA ARG A 632 -18.64 4.95 16.79
C ARG A 632 -19.28 3.86 17.64
N GLN A 633 -19.48 2.67 17.07
CA GLN A 633 -20.02 1.53 17.83
C GLN A 633 -18.99 0.98 18.81
N ALA A 634 -17.70 0.95 18.46
CA ALA A 634 -16.61 0.57 19.36
C ALA A 634 -16.46 1.51 20.56
N ALA A 635 -16.68 2.82 20.39
CA ALA A 635 -16.72 3.78 21.50
C ALA A 635 -17.78 3.39 22.54
N ARG A 636 -19.02 3.13 22.10
CA ARG A 636 -20.10 2.64 22.98
C ARG A 636 -19.79 1.27 23.60
N GLN A 637 -19.37 0.31 22.78
CA GLN A 637 -19.20 -1.08 23.20
C GLN A 637 -17.99 -1.34 24.08
N ARG A 638 -16.99 -0.45 24.12
CA ARG A 638 -15.74 -0.66 24.88
C ARG A 638 -15.55 0.38 25.97
N TRP A 639 -15.89 1.64 25.70
CA TRP A 639 -15.70 2.75 26.63
C TRP A 639 -17.00 3.27 27.25
N GLY A 640 -18.17 2.78 26.82
CA GLY A 640 -19.48 3.30 27.28
C GLY A 640 -19.84 4.69 26.73
N VAL A 641 -18.96 5.29 25.92
CA VAL A 641 -19.10 6.66 25.40
C VAL A 641 -20.11 6.70 24.26
N GLN A 642 -21.16 7.51 24.43
CA GLN A 642 -22.32 7.55 23.52
C GLN A 642 -22.03 8.29 22.20
N HIS A 643 -21.27 9.39 22.28
CA HIS A 643 -20.91 10.26 21.17
C HIS A 643 -19.39 10.29 20.98
N GLY A 644 -18.94 10.04 19.77
CA GLY A 644 -17.53 9.94 19.41
C GLY A 644 -17.19 8.65 18.69
N ALA A 645 -15.92 8.45 18.33
CA ALA A 645 -15.43 7.30 17.57
C ALA A 645 -14.08 6.80 18.11
N TYR A 646 -14.03 5.52 18.51
CA TYR A 646 -12.80 4.86 18.93
C TYR A 646 -12.15 4.18 17.73
N PHE A 647 -11.15 4.86 17.16
CA PHE A 647 -10.17 4.22 16.30
C PHE A 647 -9.17 3.46 17.16
N MET A 648 -8.87 2.24 16.76
CA MET A 648 -7.90 1.36 17.41
C MET A 648 -6.54 1.62 16.78
N GLU A 649 -5.46 1.58 17.56
CA GLU A 649 -4.11 1.71 17.00
C GLU A 649 -3.87 0.67 15.91
N ALA A 650 -4.26 -0.58 16.16
CA ALA A 650 -4.12 -1.70 15.26
C ALA A 650 -5.48 -2.36 14.95
N GLY A 651 -5.80 -2.57 13.66
CA GLY A 651 -7.08 -3.14 13.26
C GLY A 651 -7.18 -3.57 11.79
N PRO A 652 -8.26 -4.27 11.40
CA PRO A 652 -8.51 -4.64 10.01
C PRO A 652 -8.94 -3.42 9.16
N PHE A 653 -8.84 -3.56 7.83
CA PHE A 653 -9.10 -2.46 6.89
C PHE A 653 -10.56 -1.96 6.91
N ASP A 654 -11.51 -2.79 7.34
CA ASP A 654 -12.93 -2.47 7.43
C ASP A 654 -13.42 -2.13 8.86
N GLY A 655 -12.49 -1.92 9.79
CA GLY A 655 -12.72 -1.31 11.10
C GLY A 655 -13.06 -2.26 12.25
N PRO A 656 -13.34 -1.72 13.45
CA PRO A 656 -13.59 -2.53 14.64
C PRO A 656 -14.72 -3.55 14.47
N VAL A 657 -14.51 -4.77 14.98
CA VAL A 657 -15.56 -5.80 15.04
C VAL A 657 -16.72 -5.33 15.91
N ILE A 658 -17.95 -5.59 15.44
CA ILE A 658 -19.19 -5.23 16.15
C ILE A 658 -19.56 -6.39 17.07
N LEU A 659 -19.53 -6.15 18.38
CA LEU A 659 -19.73 -7.19 19.39
C LEU A 659 -21.24 -7.44 19.63
N PRO A 660 -21.70 -8.69 19.82
CA PRO A 660 -23.04 -8.98 20.33
C PRO A 660 -23.26 -8.33 21.72
N PRO A 661 -24.47 -7.90 22.10
CA PRO A 661 -24.67 -7.06 23.29
C PRO A 661 -24.11 -7.60 24.61
N VAL A 662 -24.19 -8.92 24.85
CA VAL A 662 -23.63 -9.56 26.05
C VAL A 662 -22.10 -9.48 26.06
N ILE A 663 -21.46 -9.90 24.96
CA ILE A 663 -20.00 -9.89 24.80
C ILE A 663 -19.47 -8.44 24.75
N ALA A 664 -20.25 -7.50 24.22
CA ALA A 664 -19.96 -6.07 24.31
C ALA A 664 -19.87 -5.62 25.78
N GLN A 665 -20.85 -5.99 26.62
CA GLN A 665 -20.82 -5.65 28.04
C GLN A 665 -19.63 -6.28 28.76
N GLU A 666 -19.29 -7.54 28.48
CA GLU A 666 -18.09 -8.20 29.03
C GLU A 666 -16.80 -7.45 28.69
N TYR A 667 -16.59 -7.08 27.42
CA TYR A 667 -15.41 -6.30 27.03
C TYR A 667 -15.45 -4.86 27.58
N GLN A 668 -16.61 -4.23 27.68
CA GLN A 668 -16.75 -2.92 28.32
C GLN A 668 -16.40 -2.96 29.81
N ASP A 669 -16.78 -4.04 30.51
CA ASP A 669 -16.42 -4.26 31.91
C ASP A 669 -14.90 -4.40 32.09
N VAL A 670 -14.21 -5.09 31.17
CA VAL A 670 -12.74 -5.20 31.19
C VAL A 670 -12.06 -3.87 30.88
N TYR A 671 -12.46 -3.18 29.81
CA TYR A 671 -11.91 -1.85 29.46
C TYR A 671 -12.12 -0.83 30.58
N LEU A 672 -13.28 -0.85 31.25
CA LEU A 672 -13.61 0.08 32.34
C LEU A 672 -13.20 -0.44 33.73
N GLY A 673 -12.44 -1.54 33.83
CA GLY A 673 -11.86 -2.03 35.08
C GLY A 673 -12.86 -2.62 36.08
N ARG A 674 -14.08 -2.93 35.64
CA ARG A 674 -15.12 -3.62 36.44
C ARG A 674 -14.93 -5.14 36.48
N LYS A 675 -14.16 -5.70 35.53
CA LYS A 675 -13.76 -7.11 35.45
C LYS A 675 -12.29 -7.23 35.04
N THR A 676 -11.69 -8.35 35.40
CA THR A 676 -10.38 -8.80 34.90
C THR A 676 -10.53 -9.52 33.56
N VAL A 677 -9.43 -9.63 32.80
CA VAL A 677 -9.39 -10.40 31.53
C VAL A 677 -9.74 -11.89 31.76
N GLN A 678 -9.48 -12.40 32.96
CA GLN A 678 -9.75 -13.77 33.38
C GLN A 678 -11.25 -14.08 33.58
N GLU A 679 -12.10 -13.05 33.65
CA GLU A 679 -13.57 -13.19 33.80
C GLU A 679 -14.33 -13.15 32.46
N LEU A 680 -13.62 -13.06 31.33
CA LEU A 680 -14.22 -13.15 30.00
C LEU A 680 -14.76 -14.57 29.75
N SER A 681 -16.02 -14.66 29.29
CA SER A 681 -16.66 -15.92 28.95
C SER A 681 -15.95 -16.63 27.79
N PRO A 682 -16.07 -17.96 27.65
CA PRO A 682 -15.56 -18.68 26.49
C PRO A 682 -16.08 -18.15 25.15
N ALA A 683 -17.28 -17.55 25.12
CA ALA A 683 -17.84 -16.90 23.94
C ALA A 683 -17.14 -15.57 23.62
N ALA A 684 -16.88 -14.73 24.63
CA ALA A 684 -16.09 -13.51 24.48
C ALA A 684 -14.65 -13.84 24.04
N LEU A 685 -13.99 -14.79 24.70
CA LEU A 685 -12.65 -15.28 24.36
C LEU A 685 -12.59 -15.89 22.95
N ALA A 686 -13.64 -16.56 22.47
CA ALA A 686 -13.70 -17.05 21.09
C ALA A 686 -13.81 -15.89 20.07
N LEU A 687 -14.67 -14.90 20.32
CA LEU A 687 -14.88 -13.77 19.42
C LEU A 687 -13.67 -12.80 19.39
N GLY A 688 -12.96 -12.66 20.51
CA GLY A 688 -11.83 -11.73 20.63
C GLY A 688 -10.60 -12.09 19.81
N GLN A 689 -10.44 -13.34 19.36
CA GLN A 689 -9.17 -13.82 18.78
C GLN A 689 -8.77 -13.16 17.44
N TYR A 690 -9.66 -12.40 16.79
CA TYR A 690 -9.51 -11.96 15.39
C TYR A 690 -9.07 -10.51 15.21
N GLU A 691 -9.42 -9.62 16.15
CA GLU A 691 -9.15 -8.19 16.07
C GLU A 691 -8.03 -7.80 17.04
N CYS A 692 -7.04 -7.02 16.56
CA CYS A 692 -5.72 -6.92 17.19
C CYS A 692 -5.70 -6.64 18.70
N VAL A 693 -6.60 -5.78 19.15
CA VAL A 693 -6.68 -5.33 20.54
C VAL A 693 -7.34 -6.40 21.40
N LEU A 694 -8.43 -6.99 20.89
CA LEU A 694 -9.16 -8.07 21.58
C LEU A 694 -8.36 -9.39 21.60
N THR A 695 -7.52 -9.66 20.58
CA THR A 695 -6.65 -10.85 20.55
C THR A 695 -5.69 -10.86 21.74
N GLN A 696 -5.20 -9.69 22.18
CA GLN A 696 -4.31 -9.60 23.34
C GLN A 696 -4.99 -10.11 24.62
N PHE A 697 -6.29 -9.82 24.79
CA PHE A 697 -7.06 -10.30 25.94
C PHE A 697 -7.45 -11.78 25.79
N ALA A 698 -7.81 -12.20 24.58
CA ALA A 698 -8.33 -13.54 24.31
C ALA A 698 -7.27 -14.65 24.28
N ASP A 699 -6.04 -14.36 23.83
CA ASP A 699 -4.94 -15.33 23.67
C ASP A 699 -3.87 -15.15 24.77
N GLY A 700 -4.33 -14.96 26.02
CA GLY A 700 -3.57 -14.53 27.21
C GLY A 700 -2.44 -15.45 27.70
N HIS A 701 -2.03 -16.43 26.88
CA HIS A 701 -0.87 -17.29 27.12
C HIS A 701 0.21 -17.17 26.02
N ARG A 702 -0.08 -16.55 24.86
CA ARG A 702 0.91 -16.31 23.80
C ARG A 702 1.65 -14.99 23.93
N PHE A 703 0.99 -13.92 24.35
CA PHE A 703 1.62 -12.62 24.57
C PHE A 703 1.92 -12.40 26.05
N ARG A 704 3.20 -12.43 26.43
CA ARG A 704 3.69 -11.95 27.75
C ARG A 704 3.65 -10.41 27.80
N GLY A 705 2.45 -9.85 27.68
CA GLY A 705 2.22 -8.45 27.30
C GLY A 705 0.91 -7.85 27.81
N ILE A 706 0.38 -8.37 28.92
CA ILE A 706 -0.80 -7.82 29.61
C ILE A 706 -0.37 -7.37 31.01
N ALA A 707 -0.92 -6.24 31.49
CA ALA A 707 -0.91 -5.88 32.91
C ALA A 707 -2.33 -5.45 33.32
N GLY A 708 -3.00 -6.23 34.16
CA GLY A 708 -4.42 -6.00 34.48
C GLY A 708 -5.30 -6.03 33.23
N ARG A 709 -5.94 -4.89 32.92
CA ARG A 709 -6.75 -4.67 31.71
C ARG A 709 -5.96 -4.13 30.50
N TYR A 710 -4.67 -3.87 30.63
CA TYR A 710 -3.87 -3.18 29.61
C TYR A 710 -2.98 -4.13 28.80
N SER A 711 -2.75 -3.77 27.54
CA SER A 711 -1.87 -4.45 26.59
C SER A 711 -1.32 -3.41 25.61
N PHE A 712 -0.24 -3.75 24.88
CA PHE A 712 0.49 -2.84 23.97
C PHE A 712 -0.40 -1.88 23.16
N VAL A 713 -1.41 -2.41 22.47
CA VAL A 713 -2.29 -1.69 21.53
C VAL A 713 -3.70 -1.40 22.06
N SER A 714 -3.96 -1.62 23.35
CA SER A 714 -5.25 -1.25 23.98
C SER A 714 -5.14 0.06 24.75
N HIS A 715 -6.29 0.67 25.09
CA HIS A 715 -6.38 1.88 25.89
C HIS A 715 -5.62 3.12 25.36
N TYR A 716 -5.14 3.07 24.12
CA TYR A 716 -4.39 4.13 23.46
C TYR A 716 -5.31 4.90 22.48
N VAL A 717 -5.83 6.03 22.93
CA VAL A 717 -6.91 6.77 22.24
C VAL A 717 -6.37 7.79 21.24
N ALA A 718 -5.16 8.33 21.49
CA ALA A 718 -4.58 9.42 20.72
C ALA A 718 -4.34 9.11 19.22
N CYS A 719 -4.22 7.82 18.84
CA CYS A 719 -4.06 7.39 17.46
C CYS A 719 -5.19 7.87 16.54
N GLY A 720 -6.44 7.93 17.01
CA GLY A 720 -7.55 8.50 16.24
C GLY A 720 -7.39 10.00 15.99
N SER A 721 -6.82 10.72 16.97
CA SER A 721 -6.59 12.17 16.87
C SER A 721 -5.38 12.51 16.00
N ASP A 722 -4.34 11.67 15.98
CA ASP A 722 -3.22 11.77 15.04
C ASP A 722 -3.70 11.76 13.58
N LEU A 723 -4.52 10.76 13.24
CA LEU A 723 -5.24 10.66 11.97
C LEU A 723 -6.09 11.91 11.66
N ALA A 724 -6.80 12.45 12.65
CA ALA A 724 -7.67 13.62 12.48
C ALA A 724 -6.89 14.92 12.23
N VAL A 725 -5.77 15.13 12.94
CA VAL A 725 -4.86 16.27 12.75
C VAL A 725 -4.19 16.21 11.38
N GLN A 726 -3.77 15.02 10.94
CA GLN A 726 -3.24 14.84 9.58
C GLN A 726 -4.29 15.07 8.50
N ALA A 727 -5.56 14.76 8.75
CA ALA A 727 -6.65 15.10 7.82
C ALA A 727 -6.86 16.63 7.75
N TRP A 728 -6.72 17.36 8.85
CA TRP A 728 -6.67 18.84 8.82
C TRP A 728 -5.48 19.35 8.01
N TRP A 729 -4.30 18.73 8.13
CA TRP A 729 -3.15 19.07 7.29
C TRP A 729 -3.42 18.83 5.81
N ARG A 730 -3.95 17.65 5.41
CA ARG A 730 -4.37 17.37 4.02
C ARG A 730 -5.28 18.50 3.51
N TYR A 731 -6.27 18.93 4.30
CA TYR A 731 -7.10 20.10 3.95
C TYR A 731 -6.25 21.38 3.75
N ARG A 732 -5.42 21.80 4.73
CA ARG A 732 -4.65 23.06 4.60
C ARG A 732 -3.52 23.05 3.57
N TYR A 733 -3.10 21.87 3.11
CA TYR A 733 -2.20 21.70 1.96
C TYR A 733 -2.95 21.60 0.60
N SER A 734 -4.28 21.39 0.57
CA SER A 734 -5.05 21.24 -0.68
C SER A 734 -6.16 22.28 -0.91
N GLY A 735 -6.56 23.04 0.11
CA GLY A 735 -7.69 24.00 0.05
C GLY A 735 -9.07 23.34 -0.05
N ASP A 736 -9.11 22.01 -0.02
CA ASP A 736 -10.27 21.19 -0.38
C ASP A 736 -11.36 21.20 0.71
N LYS A 737 -12.31 22.13 0.57
CA LYS A 737 -13.49 22.25 1.44
C LYS A 737 -14.45 21.06 1.34
N SER A 738 -14.35 20.22 0.30
CA SER A 738 -15.11 18.97 0.20
C SER A 738 -14.50 17.92 1.13
N PHE A 739 -13.18 17.70 1.04
CA PHE A 739 -12.42 16.85 1.96
C PHE A 739 -12.55 17.32 3.42
N LEU A 740 -12.52 18.63 3.68
CA LEU A 740 -12.77 19.17 5.02
C LEU A 740 -14.13 18.70 5.57
N ARG A 741 -15.21 18.83 4.79
CA ARG A 741 -16.57 18.45 5.20
C ARG A 741 -16.76 16.94 5.36
N THR A 742 -16.14 16.14 4.48
CA THR A 742 -16.44 14.70 4.34
C THR A 742 -15.45 13.78 5.05
N HIS A 743 -14.21 14.24 5.26
CA HIS A 743 -13.13 13.44 5.86
C HIS A 743 -12.61 14.08 7.14
N ALA A 744 -12.01 15.28 7.05
CA ALA A 744 -11.30 15.86 8.19
C ALA A 744 -12.22 16.24 9.36
N TYR A 745 -13.34 16.92 9.10
CA TYR A 745 -14.24 17.36 10.17
C TYR A 745 -14.93 16.20 10.91
N PRO A 746 -15.49 15.17 10.25
CA PRO A 746 -16.03 14.00 10.95
C PRO A 746 -15.00 13.28 11.83
N LEU A 747 -13.73 13.20 11.40
CA LEU A 747 -12.64 12.64 12.21
C LEU A 747 -12.36 13.52 13.43
N LEU A 748 -12.06 14.82 13.23
CA LEU A 748 -11.75 15.80 14.29
C LEU A 748 -12.85 15.87 15.36
N ARG A 749 -14.11 15.88 14.93
CA ARG A 749 -15.27 15.97 15.83
C ARG A 749 -15.44 14.69 16.65
N ASP A 750 -15.41 13.53 16.00
CA ASP A 750 -15.77 12.28 16.67
C ASP A 750 -14.63 11.75 17.58
N THR A 751 -13.36 12.04 17.29
CA THR A 751 -12.25 11.69 18.21
C THR A 751 -12.20 12.61 19.42
N LEU A 752 -12.59 13.88 19.26
CA LEU A 752 -12.71 14.83 20.36
C LEU A 752 -13.89 14.55 21.29
N GLU A 753 -15.06 14.19 20.74
CA GLU A 753 -16.21 13.78 21.57
C GLU A 753 -15.92 12.48 22.33
N LEU A 754 -15.08 11.58 21.79
CA LEU A 754 -14.58 10.44 22.57
C LEU A 754 -13.79 10.91 23.81
N TYR A 755 -12.85 11.85 23.67
CA TYR A 755 -12.15 12.41 24.83
C TYR A 755 -13.08 13.11 25.82
N ARG A 756 -14.09 13.86 25.34
CA ARG A 756 -15.10 14.48 26.22
C ARG A 756 -16.00 13.47 26.94
N GLY A 757 -16.16 12.26 26.40
CA GLY A 757 -16.84 11.16 27.07
C GLY A 757 -15.97 10.35 28.03
N LEU A 758 -14.64 10.40 27.88
CA LEU A 758 -13.67 9.73 28.76
C LEU A 758 -13.23 10.62 29.94
N ALA A 759 -13.11 11.92 29.71
CA ALA A 759 -12.64 12.88 30.69
C ALA A 759 -13.70 13.19 31.76
N ARG A 760 -13.26 13.35 33.01
CA ARG A 760 -14.12 13.66 34.16
C ARG A 760 -13.76 15.02 34.71
N LYS A 761 -14.76 15.79 35.17
CA LYS A 761 -14.54 17.08 35.83
C LYS A 761 -14.53 16.86 37.34
N GLU A 762 -13.37 17.05 37.96
CA GLU A 762 -13.15 16.79 39.38
C GLU A 762 -13.31 18.06 40.23
N ASP A 763 -13.19 17.95 41.56
CA ASP A 763 -13.48 19.04 42.53
C ASP A 763 -12.58 20.28 42.40
N ASP A 764 -11.41 20.19 41.76
CA ASP A 764 -10.56 21.35 41.44
C ASP A 764 -11.10 22.17 40.24
N GLY A 765 -12.18 21.72 39.63
CA GLY A 765 -12.81 22.29 38.46
C GLY A 765 -12.14 21.93 37.13
N LYS A 766 -11.23 20.94 37.11
CA LYS A 766 -10.50 20.51 35.91
C LYS A 766 -10.99 19.18 35.33
N TYR A 767 -10.78 19.04 34.02
CA TYR A 767 -10.98 17.80 33.30
C TYR A 767 -9.71 16.94 33.34
N HIS A 768 -9.84 15.74 33.89
CA HIS A 768 -8.80 14.73 34.04
C HIS A 768 -9.06 13.48 33.19
N LEU A 769 -8.01 12.73 32.88
CA LEU A 769 -8.04 11.47 32.13
C LEU A 769 -7.44 10.33 32.98
N TYR A 770 -8.09 9.16 32.94
CA TYR A 770 -7.74 8.03 33.80
C TYR A 770 -7.55 6.74 33.00
N GLY A 771 -6.50 5.97 33.33
CA GLY A 771 -6.31 4.62 32.79
C GLY A 771 -6.09 4.55 31.28
N LEU A 772 -5.23 5.42 30.72
CA LEU A 772 -4.88 5.43 29.30
C LEU A 772 -3.43 4.99 29.05
N ASN A 773 -3.17 4.42 27.88
CA ASN A 773 -1.83 4.00 27.45
C ASN A 773 -1.13 5.11 26.65
N GLN A 774 0.14 5.40 26.98
CA GLN A 774 0.98 6.31 26.20
C GLN A 774 1.91 5.49 25.31
N GLN A 775 1.41 5.17 24.10
CA GLN A 775 2.01 4.16 23.22
C GLN A 775 2.13 2.78 23.91
N GLU A 776 2.90 1.89 23.29
CA GLU A 776 3.26 0.58 23.84
C GLU A 776 4.09 0.63 25.15
N GLY A 777 4.60 1.80 25.56
CA GLY A 777 5.64 1.94 26.59
C GLY A 777 5.19 2.25 28.03
N PHE A 778 4.01 2.84 28.24
CA PHE A 778 3.48 3.20 29.57
C PHE A 778 1.97 2.95 29.59
N TRP A 779 1.47 2.16 30.54
CA TRP A 779 0.10 1.65 30.49
C TRP A 779 -0.76 2.10 31.68
N GLY A 780 -2.05 2.32 31.42
CA GLY A 780 -3.04 2.60 32.46
C GLY A 780 -2.73 3.81 33.34
N ILE A 781 -2.08 4.83 32.78
CA ILE A 781 -1.65 6.02 33.53
C ILE A 781 -2.72 7.12 33.49
N ASN A 782 -2.58 8.10 34.37
CA ASN A 782 -3.49 9.24 34.46
C ASN A 782 -2.84 10.49 33.83
N ASP A 783 -3.68 11.38 33.29
CA ASP A 783 -3.28 12.67 32.71
C ASP A 783 -2.08 12.57 31.73
N GLY A 784 -2.15 11.56 30.86
CA GLY A 784 -1.10 11.22 29.91
C GLY A 784 -0.78 12.35 28.92
N VAL A 785 0.52 12.64 28.75
CA VAL A 785 1.03 13.75 27.92
C VAL A 785 0.60 13.67 26.45
N VAL A 786 0.43 12.46 25.91
CA VAL A 786 0.02 12.23 24.52
C VAL A 786 -1.46 12.55 24.35
N ASP A 787 -2.33 12.11 25.27
CA ASP A 787 -3.77 12.40 25.23
C ASP A 787 -4.08 13.87 25.56
N LEU A 788 -3.36 14.46 26.52
CA LEU A 788 -3.43 15.89 26.83
C LEU A 788 -2.90 16.77 25.69
N GLY A 789 -1.97 16.25 24.89
CA GLY A 789 -1.56 16.84 23.61
C GLY A 789 -2.62 16.63 22.53
N ALA A 790 -3.23 15.45 22.44
CA ALA A 790 -4.25 15.11 21.45
C ALA A 790 -5.48 16.01 21.56
N ILE A 791 -5.95 16.30 22.77
CA ILE A 791 -7.07 17.24 23.00
C ILE A 791 -6.67 18.66 22.60
N ARG A 792 -5.48 19.13 22.98
CA ARG A 792 -4.99 20.48 22.66
C ARG A 792 -4.69 20.69 21.17
N GLY A 793 -4.24 19.65 20.47
CA GLY A 793 -4.11 19.61 19.01
C GLY A 793 -5.47 19.59 18.31
N THR A 794 -6.35 18.67 18.70
CA THR A 794 -7.60 18.38 17.97
C THR A 794 -8.69 19.41 18.19
N ALA A 795 -8.89 19.89 19.43
CA ALA A 795 -10.04 20.73 19.75
C ALA A 795 -10.05 22.11 19.05
N PRO A 796 -8.94 22.86 18.96
CA PRO A 796 -8.91 24.10 18.18
C PRO A 796 -9.16 23.86 16.69
N LEU A 797 -8.72 22.72 16.16
CA LEU A 797 -8.94 22.34 14.76
C LEU A 797 -10.39 21.91 14.49
N ALA A 798 -11.02 21.17 15.41
CA ALA A 798 -12.44 20.83 15.36
C ALA A 798 -13.31 22.10 15.42
N ILE A 799 -13.01 23.01 16.34
CA ILE A 799 -13.64 24.34 16.43
C ILE A 799 -13.48 25.09 15.09
N ARG A 800 -12.26 25.19 14.57
CA ARG A 800 -11.97 25.97 13.36
C ARG A 800 -12.59 25.37 12.09
N ALA A 801 -12.62 24.04 11.98
CA ALA A 801 -13.32 23.34 10.92
C ALA A 801 -14.85 23.58 10.99
N ALA A 802 -15.44 23.51 12.19
CA ALA A 802 -16.85 23.80 12.41
C ALA A 802 -17.22 25.27 12.12
N GLU A 803 -16.32 26.22 12.39
CA GLU A 803 -16.45 27.63 11.97
C GLU A 803 -16.45 27.75 10.43
N ILE A 804 -15.46 27.18 9.74
CA ILE A 804 -15.31 27.24 8.28
C ILE A 804 -16.49 26.57 7.55
N LEU A 805 -17.06 25.51 8.13
CA LEU A 805 -18.19 24.77 7.56
C LEU A 805 -19.56 25.33 7.96
N GLY A 806 -19.64 26.21 8.97
CA GLY A 806 -20.89 26.78 9.47
C GLY A 806 -21.76 25.82 10.31
N VAL A 807 -21.15 24.85 11.00
CA VAL A 807 -21.86 23.74 11.68
C VAL A 807 -21.60 23.66 13.19
N ASP A 808 -22.40 22.83 13.87
CA ASP A 808 -22.21 22.33 15.24
C ASP A 808 -21.83 23.40 16.29
N ALA A 809 -22.54 24.53 16.27
CA ALA A 809 -22.23 25.70 17.10
C ALA A 809 -22.13 25.38 18.61
N GLU A 810 -23.09 24.63 19.16
CA GLU A 810 -23.03 24.21 20.56
C GLU A 810 -21.80 23.34 20.89
N LEU A 811 -21.36 22.49 19.96
CA LEU A 811 -20.17 21.67 20.19
C LEU A 811 -18.93 22.55 20.26
N ARG A 812 -18.82 23.61 19.43
CA ARG A 812 -17.72 24.58 19.54
C ARG A 812 -17.62 25.20 20.93
N ASP A 813 -18.75 25.56 21.54
CA ASP A 813 -18.77 26.16 22.87
C ASP A 813 -18.44 25.13 23.96
N LYS A 814 -18.98 23.90 23.84
CA LYS A 814 -18.61 22.74 24.68
C LYS A 814 -17.12 22.35 24.55
N TRP A 815 -16.49 22.60 23.40
CA TRP A 815 -15.05 22.40 23.18
C TRP A 815 -14.19 23.53 23.75
N ARG A 816 -14.64 24.79 23.68
CA ARG A 816 -13.97 25.92 24.34
C ARG A 816 -14.02 25.78 25.87
N GLU A 817 -15.14 25.34 26.42
CA GLU A 817 -15.29 25.04 27.85
C GLU A 817 -14.36 23.89 28.28
N PHE A 818 -14.33 22.79 27.53
CA PHE A 818 -13.47 21.64 27.78
C PHE A 818 -11.99 22.02 27.78
N LEU A 819 -11.53 22.76 26.75
CA LEU A 819 -10.15 23.27 26.67
C LEU A 819 -9.80 24.21 27.84
N LYS A 820 -10.70 25.13 28.21
CA LYS A 820 -10.47 26.09 29.32
C LYS A 820 -10.27 25.38 30.66
N HIS A 821 -10.96 24.26 30.87
CA HIS A 821 -10.90 23.50 32.11
C HIS A 821 -10.04 22.23 32.01
N LEU A 822 -9.33 21.96 30.93
CA LEU A 822 -8.42 20.80 30.86
C LEU A 822 -7.28 20.92 31.88
N THR A 823 -6.97 19.83 32.57
CA THR A 823 -5.80 19.69 33.47
C THR A 823 -4.50 20.09 32.74
N PRO A 824 -3.54 20.78 33.39
CA PRO A 824 -2.23 21.08 32.79
C PRO A 824 -1.46 19.81 32.40
N TYR A 825 -0.40 19.94 31.60
CA TYR A 825 0.52 18.82 31.41
C TYR A 825 1.18 18.43 32.75
N PRO A 826 1.35 17.12 33.01
CA PRO A 826 2.07 16.62 34.17
C PRO A 826 3.54 17.08 34.09
N MET A 827 4.10 17.55 35.19
CA MET A 827 5.52 17.90 35.32
C MET A 827 6.27 16.79 36.07
N GLY A 828 7.57 16.62 35.83
CA GLY A 828 8.37 15.60 36.51
C GLY A 828 8.29 15.70 38.04
N ARG A 829 8.33 16.92 38.58
CA ARG A 829 8.22 17.22 40.02
C ARG A 829 6.87 16.89 40.66
N ASP A 830 5.84 16.55 39.88
CA ASP A 830 4.52 16.26 40.44
C ASP A 830 4.60 14.92 41.19
N PRO A 831 4.10 14.81 42.44
CA PRO A 831 4.23 13.57 43.23
C PRO A 831 3.68 12.31 42.51
N GLY A 832 2.62 12.48 41.72
CA GLY A 832 2.08 11.40 40.87
C GLY A 832 3.00 10.99 39.72
N SER A 833 3.80 11.90 39.17
CA SER A 833 4.79 11.61 38.12
C SER A 833 6.04 10.94 38.69
N GLN A 834 6.51 11.42 39.85
CA GLN A 834 7.59 10.76 40.58
C GLN A 834 7.19 9.32 40.99
N ALA A 835 5.94 9.10 41.39
CA ALA A 835 5.39 7.77 41.70
C ALA A 835 5.28 6.82 40.48
N LEU A 836 5.28 7.34 39.25
CA LEU A 836 5.34 6.55 38.00
C LEU A 836 6.78 6.08 37.68
N GLY A 837 7.80 6.63 38.34
CA GLY A 837 9.20 6.25 38.19
C GLY A 837 9.80 6.77 36.88
N ARG A 838 10.01 5.90 35.88
CA ARG A 838 10.68 6.25 34.61
C ARG A 838 9.84 7.13 33.66
N GLY A 839 8.74 7.71 34.13
CA GLY A 839 7.86 8.58 33.34
C GLY A 839 8.43 9.98 33.04
N MET A 840 9.45 10.42 33.77
CA MET A 840 10.01 11.78 33.66
C MET A 840 11.49 11.79 33.22
N MET A 841 11.93 12.89 32.60
CA MET A 841 13.34 13.16 32.31
C MET A 841 14.01 14.08 33.35
N ALA A 842 13.27 15.06 33.89
CA ALA A 842 13.70 15.97 34.95
C ALA A 842 12.47 16.61 35.63
N ASP A 843 12.64 17.14 36.83
CA ASP A 843 11.57 17.75 37.64
C ASP A 843 10.87 18.96 36.98
N ASP A 844 11.62 19.72 36.17
CA ASP A 844 11.21 20.97 35.55
C ASP A 844 10.72 20.83 34.09
N VAL A 845 10.60 19.61 33.57
CA VAL A 845 10.01 19.30 32.26
C VAL A 845 8.72 18.50 32.38
N TRP A 846 8.03 18.27 31.25
CA TRP A 846 6.87 17.39 31.21
C TRP A 846 7.25 15.94 31.57
N SER A 847 6.37 15.29 32.34
CA SER A 847 6.33 13.84 32.51
C SER A 847 5.50 13.20 31.40
N VAL A 848 5.58 11.88 31.24
CA VAL A 848 4.67 11.09 30.40
C VAL A 848 3.25 11.04 30.99
N GLY A 849 3.10 11.16 32.30
CA GLY A 849 1.83 11.12 33.03
C GLY A 849 2.01 11.13 34.54
N HIS A 850 0.90 10.99 35.26
CA HIS A 850 0.88 10.61 36.68
C HIS A 850 0.56 9.11 36.83
N LEU A 851 1.00 8.49 37.92
CA LEU A 851 0.72 7.08 38.20
C LEU A 851 -0.79 6.78 38.24
N GLY A 852 -1.20 5.80 37.44
CA GLY A 852 -2.50 5.13 37.54
C GLY A 852 -2.34 3.66 37.94
N ASP A 853 -3.02 2.77 37.21
CA ASP A 853 -3.17 1.35 37.54
C ASP A 853 -1.84 0.56 37.51
N VAL A 854 -0.87 0.96 36.68
CA VAL A 854 0.34 0.15 36.40
C VAL A 854 1.63 0.91 36.72
N LYS A 855 2.37 0.41 37.72
CA LYS A 855 3.72 0.89 38.10
C LYS A 855 4.82 0.37 37.14
N ARG A 856 4.61 0.48 35.82
CA ARG A 856 5.55 0.01 34.78
C ARG A 856 5.61 1.00 33.62
N GLY A 857 6.84 1.38 33.26
CA GLY A 857 7.11 2.31 32.17
C GLY A 857 8.45 2.02 31.49
N GLY A 858 8.54 2.36 30.20
CA GLY A 858 9.76 2.28 29.40
C GLY A 858 10.74 3.44 29.65
N LYS A 859 11.32 3.98 28.58
CA LYS A 859 11.99 5.28 28.58
C LYS A 859 11.05 6.32 27.94
N PRO A 860 11.05 7.59 28.41
CA PRO A 860 10.06 8.59 27.96
C PRO A 860 10.33 9.19 26.57
N GLY A 861 11.50 8.92 25.97
CA GLY A 861 12.03 9.45 24.70
C GLY A 861 11.01 9.92 23.66
N ALA A 862 10.48 9.00 22.84
CA ALA A 862 9.57 9.35 21.75
C ALA A 862 8.17 9.77 22.24
N THR A 863 7.81 9.50 23.49
CA THR A 863 6.49 9.83 24.08
C THR A 863 6.35 11.32 24.35
N LEU A 864 7.41 11.97 24.87
CA LEU A 864 7.41 13.43 25.11
C LEU A 864 7.43 14.28 23.83
N ALA A 865 7.63 13.68 22.65
CA ALA A 865 7.59 14.38 21.37
C ALA A 865 6.18 14.82 20.94
N TRP A 866 5.13 14.14 21.42
CA TRP A 866 3.78 14.25 20.84
C TRP A 866 3.11 15.64 20.90
N PRO A 867 3.25 16.44 21.98
CA PRO A 867 2.79 17.84 21.99
C PRO A 867 3.46 18.75 20.95
N ILE A 868 4.66 18.38 20.48
CA ILE A 868 5.45 19.11 19.47
C ILE A 868 5.11 18.57 18.06
N PHE A 869 5.01 17.24 17.93
CA PHE A 869 4.68 16.52 16.71
C PHE A 869 4.11 15.13 17.08
N THR A 870 2.88 14.76 16.69
CA THR A 870 2.04 15.38 15.65
C THR A 870 1.15 16.55 16.10
N PHE A 871 0.96 16.81 17.40
CA PHE A 871 -0.17 17.64 17.85
C PHE A 871 0.00 19.17 17.81
N GLU A 872 1.22 19.69 17.66
CA GLU A 872 1.51 21.12 17.44
C GLU A 872 0.96 22.08 18.52
N ASP A 873 0.74 21.60 19.75
CA ASP A 873 0.36 22.45 20.88
C ASP A 873 1.53 23.34 21.35
N TRP A 874 2.77 22.92 21.11
CA TRP A 874 3.93 23.80 21.07
C TRP A 874 4.56 23.76 19.67
N THR A 875 5.00 24.93 19.20
CA THR A 875 5.78 25.13 17.97
C THR A 875 6.86 26.19 18.20
N LEU A 876 7.83 26.29 17.27
CA LEU A 876 8.77 27.44 17.21
C LEU A 876 8.08 28.80 17.05
N GLU A 877 6.78 28.81 16.72
CA GLU A 877 5.97 30.01 16.59
C GLU A 877 5.14 30.31 17.85
N THR A 878 5.08 29.39 18.83
CA THR A 878 4.43 29.62 20.15
C THR A 878 5.12 30.73 20.95
N ARG A 879 6.46 30.84 20.85
CA ARG A 879 7.28 31.94 21.41
C ARG A 879 7.04 32.22 22.90
N ASP A 880 6.79 31.17 23.68
CA ASP A 880 6.60 31.25 25.14
C ASP A 880 7.93 30.90 25.83
N PRO A 881 8.62 31.84 26.50
CA PRO A 881 9.93 31.57 27.08
C PRO A 881 9.94 30.49 28.18
N ARG A 882 8.81 30.14 28.79
CA ARG A 882 8.70 29.04 29.75
C ARG A 882 8.57 27.71 29.03
N LEU A 883 7.69 27.61 28.02
CA LEU A 883 7.50 26.37 27.26
C LEU A 883 8.72 26.06 26.38
N ASP A 884 9.35 27.08 25.79
CA ASP A 884 10.58 26.94 25.01
C ASP A 884 11.71 26.34 25.84
N ARG A 885 11.83 26.69 27.13
CA ARG A 885 12.81 26.06 28.05
C ARG A 885 12.48 24.59 28.32
N ILE A 886 11.20 24.28 28.57
CA ILE A 886 10.74 22.89 28.80
C ILE A 886 11.05 22.03 27.57
N VAL A 887 10.64 22.48 26.38
CA VAL A 887 10.78 21.72 25.13
C VAL A 887 12.24 21.58 24.70
N ARG A 888 13.07 22.61 24.85
CA ARG A 888 14.53 22.49 24.59
C ARG A 888 15.18 21.48 25.52
N LYS A 889 14.86 21.50 26.81
CA LYS A 889 15.39 20.54 27.80
C LYS A 889 14.91 19.11 27.55
N ILE A 890 13.65 18.91 27.14
CA ILE A 890 13.15 17.60 26.66
C ILE A 890 13.96 17.13 25.43
N GLY A 891 14.23 18.02 24.47
CA GLY A 891 15.04 17.70 23.30
C GLY A 891 16.49 17.36 23.63
N GLU A 892 17.09 18.03 24.62
CA GLU A 892 18.44 17.78 25.09
C GLU A 892 18.57 16.45 25.84
N LEU A 893 17.64 16.18 26.77
CA LEU A 893 17.61 14.97 27.60
C LEU A 893 17.04 13.72 26.88
N ASN A 894 16.56 13.86 25.64
CA ASN A 894 15.89 12.77 24.92
C ASN A 894 16.82 11.56 24.72
N ASP A 895 16.54 10.46 25.41
CA ASP A 895 17.40 9.28 25.43
C ASP A 895 17.55 8.63 24.05
N SER A 896 16.48 8.63 23.24
CA SER A 896 16.51 8.12 21.88
C SER A 896 17.38 8.98 20.97
N ARG A 897 17.37 10.32 21.15
CA ARG A 897 18.28 11.25 20.44
C ARG A 897 19.72 10.99 20.83
N VAL A 898 20.02 10.91 22.13
CA VAL A 898 21.37 10.66 22.66
C VAL A 898 21.90 9.31 22.17
N ALA A 899 21.06 8.27 22.13
CA ALA A 899 21.43 6.96 21.60
C ALA A 899 21.78 7.03 20.10
N ILE A 900 20.91 7.63 19.27
CA ILE A 900 21.12 7.76 17.82
C ILE A 900 22.37 8.60 17.54
N ALA A 901 22.53 9.77 18.16
CA ALA A 901 23.70 10.63 17.96
C ALA A 901 25.04 9.95 18.27
N ASN A 902 25.05 8.94 19.15
CA ASN A 902 26.24 8.15 19.51
C ASN A 902 26.47 6.91 18.62
N GLY A 903 25.61 6.63 17.64
CA GLY A 903 25.74 5.43 16.80
C GLY A 903 25.08 4.18 17.40
N SER A 904 24.11 4.34 18.31
CA SER A 904 23.31 3.21 18.79
C SER A 904 22.28 2.83 17.73
N ARG A 905 22.16 1.53 17.43
CA ARG A 905 21.09 1.03 16.56
C ARG A 905 19.73 1.20 17.23
N GLN A 906 18.94 2.13 16.74
CA GLN A 906 17.53 2.33 17.12
C GLN A 906 16.63 2.01 15.91
N PRO A 907 16.38 0.72 15.62
CA PRO A 907 15.54 0.31 14.52
C PRO A 907 14.06 0.45 14.89
N GLY A 908 13.40 1.47 14.33
CA GLY A 908 12.00 1.77 14.61
C GLY A 908 11.57 3.14 14.10
N THR A 909 10.26 3.36 14.01
CA THR A 909 9.68 4.68 13.72
C THR A 909 9.86 5.60 14.92
N HIS A 910 10.82 6.52 14.84
CA HIS A 910 11.16 7.45 15.91
C HIS A 910 10.91 8.90 15.50
N SER A 911 9.79 9.46 15.99
CA SER A 911 9.44 10.88 15.85
C SER A 911 10.49 11.83 16.44
N THR A 912 11.41 11.33 17.27
CA THR A 912 12.57 12.05 17.80
C THR A 912 13.38 12.82 16.75
N LEU A 913 13.55 12.30 15.53
CA LEU A 913 14.24 13.04 14.46
C LEU A 913 13.42 14.25 13.99
N VAL A 914 12.12 14.04 13.74
CA VAL A 914 11.17 15.10 13.34
C VAL A 914 11.02 16.15 14.44
N MET A 915 10.98 15.72 15.70
CA MET A 915 11.02 16.59 16.88
C MET A 915 12.28 17.47 16.86
N GLY A 916 13.45 16.92 16.53
CA GLY A 916 14.70 17.67 16.39
C GLY A 916 14.58 18.85 15.42
N SER A 917 14.02 18.61 14.23
CA SER A 917 13.70 19.69 13.27
C SER A 917 12.67 20.67 13.84
N ARG A 918 11.58 20.17 14.44
CA ARG A 918 10.50 20.98 15.01
C ARG A 918 10.91 21.85 16.20
N ILE A 919 12.02 21.54 16.89
CA ILE A 919 12.56 22.36 17.99
C ILE A 919 13.78 23.23 17.57
N GLY A 920 14.11 23.28 16.27
CA GLY A 920 15.15 24.16 15.74
C GLY A 920 16.58 23.59 15.76
N ARG A 921 16.77 22.28 16.00
CA ARG A 921 18.11 21.67 16.14
C ARG A 921 18.70 21.20 14.81
N GLY A 922 18.89 22.15 13.89
CA GLY A 922 19.43 21.87 12.55
C GLY A 922 20.80 21.20 12.56
N ASP A 923 21.72 21.64 13.41
CA ASP A 923 23.09 21.10 13.47
C ASP A 923 23.17 19.64 13.94
N ASP A 924 22.11 19.07 14.54
CA ASP A 924 22.04 17.64 14.86
C ASP A 924 21.80 16.77 13.60
N LEU A 925 21.23 17.33 12.52
CA LEU A 925 20.70 16.55 11.38
C LEU A 925 21.72 15.67 10.65
N PRO A 926 22.99 16.07 10.39
CA PRO A 926 23.95 15.22 9.69
C PRO A 926 24.20 13.91 10.46
N ALA A 927 24.53 14.03 11.76
CA ALA A 927 24.78 12.88 12.62
C ALA A 927 23.52 12.05 12.86
N MET A 928 22.37 12.69 13.13
CA MET A 928 21.11 12.00 13.42
C MET A 928 20.60 11.20 12.21
N THR A 929 20.59 11.78 11.00
CA THR A 929 20.10 11.09 9.80
C THR A 929 21.05 9.99 9.33
N ALA A 930 22.37 10.25 9.34
CA ALA A 930 23.39 9.26 8.99
C ALA A 930 23.39 8.06 9.94
N SER A 931 23.30 8.31 11.25
CA SER A 931 23.26 7.24 12.27
C SER A 931 21.95 6.45 12.25
N TYR A 932 20.80 7.13 12.12
CA TYR A 932 19.49 6.48 12.09
C TYR A 932 19.32 5.57 10.86
N TYR A 933 19.69 6.05 9.66
CA TYR A 933 19.61 5.21 8.45
C TYR A 933 20.51 3.98 8.56
N TRP A 934 21.78 4.15 8.96
CA TRP A 934 22.70 3.03 9.24
C TRP A 934 22.15 2.06 10.31
N GLY A 935 21.62 2.61 11.40
CA GLY A 935 21.11 1.87 12.56
C GLY A 935 19.90 0.99 12.23
N SER A 936 19.15 1.35 11.19
CA SER A 936 18.04 0.55 10.66
C SER A 936 18.47 -0.73 9.93
N ASN A 937 19.77 -0.90 9.64
CA ASN A 937 20.31 -2.01 8.84
C ASN A 937 19.61 -2.14 7.46
N PRO A 938 19.75 -1.13 6.57
CA PRO A 938 18.99 -1.05 5.33
C PRO A 938 19.47 -2.06 4.29
N LEU A 939 18.52 -2.55 3.48
CA LEU A 939 18.77 -3.36 2.29
C LEU A 939 19.30 -2.50 1.13
N PRO A 940 19.87 -3.12 0.06
CA PRO A 940 20.32 -2.41 -1.15
C PRO A 940 19.24 -1.58 -1.86
N ASN A 941 17.95 -1.84 -1.61
CA ASN A 941 16.81 -1.04 -2.09
C ASN A 941 16.27 -0.03 -1.05
N GLY A 942 16.97 0.21 0.06
CA GLY A 942 16.58 1.18 1.08
C GLY A 942 15.39 0.79 1.97
N PHE A 943 14.83 -0.41 1.81
CA PHE A 943 13.94 -1.00 2.81
C PHE A 943 14.73 -1.44 4.06
N SER A 944 14.04 -1.71 5.17
CA SER A 944 14.63 -2.42 6.33
C SER A 944 13.74 -3.58 6.80
N GLU A 945 14.32 -4.75 7.09
CA GLU A 945 13.63 -5.91 7.69
C GLU A 945 13.61 -5.87 9.24
N PHE A 946 13.66 -4.68 9.87
CA PHE A 946 13.68 -4.59 11.34
C PHE A 946 12.44 -5.19 12.01
N GLU A 947 11.28 -5.03 11.37
CA GLU A 947 9.97 -5.61 11.72
C GLU A 947 9.88 -7.14 11.48
N GLY A 948 11.01 -7.76 11.10
CA GLY A 948 11.14 -9.17 10.83
C GLY A 948 11.12 -9.50 9.34
N LYS A 949 11.62 -10.71 9.03
CA LYS A 949 11.60 -11.26 7.67
C LYS A 949 10.19 -11.20 7.10
N THR A 950 10.07 -10.83 5.83
CA THR A 950 8.79 -10.66 5.11
C THR A 950 7.99 -9.39 5.47
N ALA A 951 8.36 -8.64 6.52
CA ALA A 951 7.73 -7.38 6.92
C ALA A 951 8.63 -6.16 6.66
N HIS A 952 9.42 -6.20 5.59
CA HIS A 952 10.30 -5.09 5.19
C HIS A 952 9.54 -3.76 5.11
N SER A 953 10.08 -2.69 5.69
CA SER A 953 9.37 -1.40 5.82
C SER A 953 10.11 -0.25 5.13
N ILE A 954 9.34 0.78 4.75
CA ILE A 954 9.80 2.07 4.21
C ILE A 954 9.77 3.20 5.27
N GLU A 955 9.31 2.93 6.49
CA GLU A 955 9.07 3.94 7.52
C GLU A 955 10.31 4.79 7.85
N ILE A 956 11.51 4.20 7.82
CA ILE A 956 12.79 4.89 8.01
C ILE A 956 12.96 6.01 6.97
N LEU A 957 12.57 5.76 5.71
CA LEU A 957 12.59 6.75 4.63
C LEU A 957 11.53 7.83 4.86
N GLY A 958 10.34 7.47 5.38
CA GLY A 958 9.29 8.41 5.79
C GLY A 958 9.73 9.35 6.91
N CYS A 959 10.35 8.82 7.97
CA CYS A 959 10.99 9.58 9.05
C CYS A 959 12.03 10.57 8.49
N ILE A 960 12.99 10.11 7.68
CA ILE A 960 14.06 10.95 7.13
C ILE A 960 13.48 12.02 6.20
N ALA A 961 12.57 11.65 5.29
CA ALA A 961 11.92 12.59 4.37
C ALA A 961 11.12 13.68 5.11
N THR A 962 10.42 13.32 6.19
CA THR A 962 9.72 14.29 7.06
C THR A 962 10.73 15.20 7.76
N THR A 963 11.75 14.61 8.40
CA THR A 963 12.81 15.33 9.13
C THR A 963 13.52 16.38 8.27
N LEU A 964 13.87 16.02 7.03
CA LEU A 964 14.49 16.95 6.07
C LEU A 964 13.54 18.10 5.70
N GLN A 965 12.28 17.80 5.35
CA GLN A 965 11.33 18.83 4.94
C GLN A 965 11.04 19.80 6.08
N GLU A 966 10.82 19.29 7.30
CA GLU A 966 10.60 20.08 8.51
C GLU A 966 11.86 20.84 8.96
N GLY A 967 13.05 20.48 8.48
CA GLY A 967 14.29 21.25 8.63
C GLY A 967 14.43 22.37 7.59
N LEU A 968 13.98 22.13 6.35
CA LEU A 968 14.00 23.07 5.23
C LEU A 968 12.93 24.16 5.35
N ILE A 969 11.71 23.79 5.73
CA ILE A 969 10.56 24.69 5.79
C ILE A 969 9.50 24.18 6.77
N GLN A 970 9.00 25.07 7.62
CA GLN A 970 7.83 24.81 8.47
C GLN A 970 6.70 25.75 8.04
N SER A 971 5.46 25.25 8.04
CA SER A 971 4.27 26.07 7.84
C SER A 971 3.24 25.73 8.92
N ILE A 972 3.46 26.31 10.09
CA ILE A 972 2.85 25.91 11.36
C ILE A 972 2.32 27.13 12.12
N SER A 973 1.35 26.91 12.99
CA SER A 973 0.69 27.98 13.75
C SER A 973 1.32 28.16 15.13
N PRO A 974 1.22 29.36 15.77
CA PRO A 974 1.64 29.55 17.16
C PRO A 974 0.91 28.65 18.16
N ARG A 975 -0.36 28.34 17.88
CA ARG A 975 -1.16 27.26 18.45
C ARG A 975 -2.08 26.65 17.38
N PRO A 976 -2.56 25.41 17.54
CA PRO A 976 -3.48 24.79 16.59
C PRO A 976 -4.72 25.65 16.32
N GLY A 977 -5.23 25.64 15.09
CA GLY A 977 -6.42 26.40 14.66
C GLY A 977 -6.20 27.90 14.41
N GLN A 978 -5.08 28.47 14.86
CA GLN A 978 -4.65 29.82 14.46
C GLN A 978 -4.05 29.83 13.04
N PRO A 979 -3.94 30.98 12.36
CA PRO A 979 -3.27 31.06 11.07
C PRO A 979 -1.80 30.67 11.17
N GLU A 980 -1.32 29.94 10.17
CA GLU A 980 0.05 29.47 10.04
C GLU A 980 1.04 30.61 9.74
N ILE A 981 2.30 30.37 10.05
CA ILE A 981 3.45 31.18 9.65
C ILE A 981 4.41 30.25 8.90
N ILE A 982 4.85 30.69 7.71
CA ILE A 982 5.91 30.03 6.94
C ILE A 982 7.25 30.44 7.54
N ASN A 983 8.07 29.48 7.93
CA ASN A 983 9.38 29.67 8.52
C ASN A 983 10.42 28.90 7.69
N ILE A 984 11.44 29.62 7.20
CA ILE A 984 12.40 29.15 6.18
C ILE A 984 13.70 28.72 6.85
N LEU A 985 14.16 27.50 6.54
CA LEU A 985 15.35 26.86 7.12
C LEU A 985 15.39 26.84 8.68
N PRO A 986 14.26 26.61 9.39
CA PRO A 986 14.17 26.75 10.85
C PRO A 986 15.06 25.79 11.64
N ALA A 987 15.46 24.68 11.01
CA ALA A 987 16.38 23.71 11.56
C ALA A 987 17.27 23.13 10.45
N TRP A 988 18.11 23.99 9.85
CA TRP A 988 19.03 23.59 8.79
C TRP A 988 20.51 23.71 9.19
N PRO A 989 21.39 22.75 8.85
CA PRO A 989 22.83 22.87 9.10
C PRO A 989 23.43 23.98 8.22
N ARG A 990 24.18 24.91 8.82
CA ARG A 990 24.77 26.06 8.08
C ARG A 990 25.75 25.68 6.96
N HIS A 991 26.31 24.47 7.03
CA HIS A 991 27.27 23.91 6.07
C HIS A 991 26.62 22.97 5.02
N TRP A 992 25.28 22.90 4.99
CA TRP A 992 24.52 22.18 3.95
C TRP A 992 23.88 23.18 3.01
N ASP A 993 24.30 23.20 1.75
CA ASP A 993 23.64 23.96 0.69
C ASP A 993 22.30 23.31 0.36
N ALA A 994 21.29 24.15 0.10
CA ALA A 994 19.93 23.72 -0.24
C ALA A 994 19.35 24.61 -1.34
N THR A 995 18.79 24.00 -2.37
CA THR A 995 17.90 24.67 -3.33
C THR A 995 16.67 23.80 -3.50
N PHE A 996 15.49 24.32 -3.19
CA PHE A 996 14.27 23.54 -3.15
C PHE A 996 13.04 24.34 -3.56
N ARG A 997 11.96 23.61 -3.87
CA ARG A 997 10.59 24.11 -4.00
C ARG A 997 9.66 23.12 -3.32
N LEU A 998 8.95 23.57 -2.29
CA LEU A 998 8.05 22.75 -1.46
C LEU A 998 6.71 23.47 -1.26
N LEU A 999 5.64 22.70 -1.06
CA LEU A 999 4.32 23.22 -0.72
C LEU A 999 4.24 23.54 0.77
N THR A 1000 3.35 24.47 1.13
CA THR A 1000 3.07 24.88 2.51
C THR A 1000 1.57 24.96 2.78
N ARG A 1001 1.19 24.93 4.07
CA ARG A 1001 -0.19 25.19 4.49
C ARG A 1001 -0.62 26.60 4.07
N GLY A 1002 -1.86 26.73 3.59
CA GLY A 1002 -2.35 27.95 2.92
C GLY A 1002 -2.11 27.96 1.41
N GLY A 1003 -1.45 26.93 0.87
CA GLY A 1003 -1.40 26.67 -0.56
C GLY A 1003 -0.30 27.41 -1.30
N PHE A 1004 0.79 27.76 -0.61
CA PHE A 1004 1.92 28.44 -1.25
C PHE A 1004 3.00 27.44 -1.65
N LEU A 1005 3.39 27.44 -2.93
CA LEU A 1005 4.62 26.78 -3.37
C LEU A 1005 5.79 27.75 -3.14
N VAL A 1006 6.71 27.37 -2.26
CA VAL A 1006 7.81 28.20 -1.80
C VAL A 1006 9.12 27.67 -2.37
N THR A 1007 9.76 28.45 -3.24
CA THR A 1007 11.10 28.20 -3.80
C THR A 1007 12.15 28.95 -3.01
N VAL A 1008 13.24 28.29 -2.63
CA VAL A 1008 14.29 28.82 -1.73
C VAL A 1008 15.68 28.43 -2.22
N SER A 1009 16.66 29.29 -1.96
CA SER A 1009 18.08 28.94 -2.01
C SER A 1009 18.84 29.36 -0.76
N CYS A 1010 19.60 28.44 -0.17
CA CYS A 1010 20.73 28.74 0.70
C CYS A 1010 22.02 28.15 0.14
N ARG A 1011 23.08 28.96 0.07
CA ARG A 1011 24.44 28.52 -0.30
C ARG A 1011 25.48 29.12 0.64
N ALA A 1012 26.45 28.32 1.08
CA ALA A 1012 27.46 28.68 2.08
C ALA A 1012 26.86 29.34 3.35
N GLY A 1013 25.73 28.80 3.82
CA GLY A 1013 24.99 29.33 4.97
C GLY A 1013 24.20 30.63 4.73
N ARG A 1014 24.21 31.19 3.51
CA ARG A 1014 23.50 32.41 3.13
C ARG A 1014 22.23 32.10 2.33
N LEU A 1015 21.07 32.45 2.89
CA LEU A 1015 19.79 32.50 2.19
C LEU A 1015 19.82 33.62 1.13
N GLU A 1016 19.69 33.24 -0.14
CA GLU A 1016 19.84 34.16 -1.29
C GLU A 1016 18.54 34.88 -1.63
N PHE A 1017 17.41 34.17 -1.58
CA PHE A 1017 16.07 34.69 -1.87
C PHE A 1017 14.99 33.73 -1.35
N VAL A 1018 13.75 34.21 -1.30
CA VAL A 1018 12.55 33.38 -1.18
C VAL A 1018 11.55 33.77 -2.27
N GLU A 1019 11.01 32.81 -3.00
CA GLU A 1019 9.91 33.01 -3.95
C GLU A 1019 8.67 32.25 -3.47
N VAL A 1020 7.51 32.90 -3.48
CA VAL A 1020 6.24 32.38 -2.97
C VAL A 1020 5.19 32.47 -4.07
N GLU A 1021 4.76 31.34 -4.62
CA GLU A 1021 3.61 31.23 -5.53
C GLU A 1021 2.34 30.93 -4.74
N SER A 1022 1.30 31.75 -4.88
CA SER A 1022 0.02 31.52 -4.20
C SER A 1022 -0.98 30.74 -5.08
N ARG A 1023 -1.42 29.56 -4.63
CA ARG A 1023 -2.40 28.76 -5.39
C ARG A 1023 -3.86 29.16 -5.15
N TRP A 1024 -4.19 29.79 -4.02
CA TRP A 1024 -5.58 30.09 -3.63
C TRP A 1024 -5.84 31.54 -3.21
N GLY A 1025 -4.82 32.40 -3.14
CA GLY A 1025 -4.97 33.79 -2.72
C GLY A 1025 -5.13 34.01 -1.21
N GLU A 1026 -4.80 33.03 -0.34
CA GLU A 1026 -4.76 33.26 1.11
C GLU A 1026 -3.73 34.37 1.46
N PRO A 1027 -3.92 35.15 2.53
CA PRO A 1027 -2.88 36.05 3.05
C PRO A 1027 -1.63 35.25 3.42
N CYS A 1028 -0.48 35.63 2.87
CA CYS A 1028 0.79 35.00 3.20
C CYS A 1028 1.34 35.61 4.49
N ARG A 1029 1.80 34.75 5.39
CA ARG A 1029 2.51 35.09 6.62
C ARG A 1029 3.84 34.35 6.62
N LEU A 1030 4.94 35.08 6.49
CA LEU A 1030 6.27 34.50 6.43
C LEU A 1030 7.15 35.12 7.51
N ARG A 1031 7.72 34.31 8.39
CA ARG A 1031 8.71 34.78 9.37
C ARG A 1031 9.92 35.33 8.61
N ASN A 1032 10.31 36.58 8.88
CA ASN A 1032 11.45 37.20 8.21
C ASN A 1032 12.71 36.34 8.48
N PRO A 1033 13.32 35.75 7.44
CA PRO A 1033 14.45 34.84 7.61
C PRO A 1033 15.79 35.59 7.62
N TRP A 1034 15.78 36.92 7.46
CA TRP A 1034 16.94 37.80 7.59
C TRP A 1034 16.77 38.70 8.81
N ALA A 1035 17.86 39.00 9.53
CA ALA A 1035 17.85 39.88 10.69
C ALA A 1035 17.93 41.38 10.30
N GLN A 1036 17.24 41.76 9.23
CA GLN A 1036 17.26 43.08 8.60
C GLN A 1036 16.02 43.24 7.69
N PRO A 1037 15.70 44.46 7.21
CA PRO A 1037 14.57 44.68 6.30
C PRO A 1037 14.69 43.91 4.98
N CYS A 1038 13.54 43.65 4.36
CA CYS A 1038 13.45 42.95 3.07
C CYS A 1038 12.45 43.61 2.11
N ARG A 1039 12.74 43.54 0.81
CA ARG A 1039 11.86 43.99 -0.27
C ARG A 1039 11.04 42.82 -0.81
N LEU A 1040 9.73 43.02 -0.90
CA LEU A 1040 8.76 42.15 -1.56
C LEU A 1040 8.40 42.74 -2.93
N ALA A 1041 8.76 42.07 -4.02
CA ALA A 1041 8.35 42.42 -5.39
C ALA A 1041 7.46 41.32 -5.97
N ARG A 1042 6.54 41.65 -6.88
CA ARG A 1042 5.82 40.66 -7.69
C ARG A 1042 6.70 40.24 -8.88
N SER A 1043 6.70 38.96 -9.27
CA SER A 1043 7.55 38.46 -10.37
C SER A 1043 7.28 39.14 -11.72
N SER A 1044 6.05 39.57 -11.95
CA SER A 1044 5.66 40.43 -13.07
C SER A 1044 5.43 41.86 -12.57
N PRO A 1045 6.49 42.69 -12.42
CA PRO A 1045 6.37 44.09 -12.05
C PRO A 1045 5.96 44.93 -13.25
N SER A 1046 5.15 45.96 -13.03
CA SER A 1046 5.18 47.12 -13.92
C SER A 1046 6.57 47.74 -13.83
N ALA A 1047 7.17 48.14 -14.95
CA ALA A 1047 8.50 48.77 -14.95
C ALA A 1047 8.51 50.02 -14.05
N GLY A 1048 9.13 49.90 -12.86
CA GLY A 1048 9.09 50.91 -11.80
C GLY A 1048 8.67 50.40 -10.41
N ASP A 1049 8.20 49.15 -10.25
CA ASP A 1049 7.98 48.56 -8.92
C ASP A 1049 9.31 48.31 -8.19
N SER A 1050 9.64 49.16 -7.22
CA SER A 1050 10.82 49.01 -6.35
C SER A 1050 10.68 47.88 -5.31
N GLY A 1051 9.52 47.24 -5.25
CA GLY A 1051 9.11 46.36 -4.17
C GLY A 1051 8.64 47.14 -2.94
N ARG A 1052 7.77 46.51 -2.16
CA ARG A 1052 7.36 47.01 -0.83
C ARG A 1052 8.39 46.58 0.21
N LEU A 1053 8.89 47.53 1.00
CA LEU A 1053 9.75 47.24 2.15
C LEU A 1053 8.95 46.68 3.32
N PHE A 1054 9.55 45.74 4.05
CA PHE A 1054 9.06 45.21 5.32
C PHE A 1054 10.22 45.12 6.33
N ASP A 1055 9.96 45.57 7.55
CA ASP A 1055 10.90 45.58 8.67
C ASP A 1055 10.21 45.03 9.92
N GLY A 1056 10.06 43.71 9.99
CA GLY A 1056 9.38 43.05 11.11
C GLY A 1056 9.54 41.53 11.11
N ASP A 1057 9.44 40.93 12.30
CA ASP A 1057 9.63 39.49 12.57
C ASP A 1057 8.75 38.57 11.71
N VAL A 1058 7.56 39.02 11.32
CA VAL A 1058 6.62 38.30 10.46
C VAL A 1058 6.09 39.26 9.38
N LEU A 1059 6.30 38.85 8.15
CA LEU A 1059 5.93 39.54 6.92
C LEU A 1059 4.51 39.09 6.55
N GLU A 1060 3.51 39.95 6.70
CA GLU A 1060 2.11 39.68 6.32
C GLU A 1060 1.69 40.48 5.08
N PHE A 1061 1.27 39.77 4.03
CA PHE A 1061 0.82 40.38 2.78
C PHE A 1061 -0.29 39.58 2.09
N THR A 1062 -1.26 40.30 1.52
CA THR A 1062 -2.31 39.69 0.68
C THR A 1062 -1.71 39.14 -0.60
N THR A 1063 -2.14 37.96 -1.02
CA THR A 1063 -1.71 37.35 -2.29
C THR A 1063 -2.84 37.27 -3.30
N THR A 1064 -2.52 36.83 -4.52
CA THR A 1064 -3.49 36.58 -5.60
C THR A 1064 -3.17 35.22 -6.20
N GLN A 1065 -4.21 34.44 -6.51
CA GLN A 1065 -4.06 33.12 -7.13
C GLN A 1065 -3.25 33.19 -8.43
N GLY A 1066 -2.24 32.34 -8.57
CA GLY A 1066 -1.34 32.26 -9.72
C GLY A 1066 -0.20 33.28 -9.73
N HIS A 1067 -0.16 34.24 -8.79
CA HIS A 1067 0.94 35.20 -8.72
C HIS A 1067 2.13 34.67 -7.89
N VAL A 1068 3.34 35.02 -8.31
CA VAL A 1068 4.59 34.76 -7.59
C VAL A 1068 5.13 36.05 -6.98
N TYR A 1069 5.58 35.95 -5.74
CA TYR A 1069 6.11 37.03 -4.91
C TYR A 1069 7.55 36.71 -4.53
N ARG A 1070 8.50 37.60 -4.84
CA ARG A 1070 9.93 37.43 -4.59
C ARG A 1070 10.36 38.32 -3.42
N LEU A 1071 11.05 37.73 -2.45
CA LEU A 1071 11.62 38.40 -1.29
C LEU A 1071 13.15 38.36 -1.34
N LEU A 1072 13.76 39.52 -1.11
CA LEU A 1072 15.21 39.74 -1.02
C LEU A 1072 15.50 40.71 0.16
N PRO A 1073 16.69 40.64 0.79
CA PRO A 1073 17.15 41.69 1.70
C PRO A 1073 17.16 43.09 1.06
N GLU A 1074 17.05 44.14 1.87
CA GLU A 1074 17.07 45.52 1.37
C GLU A 1074 18.40 45.92 0.69
N ASP A 1075 19.54 45.37 1.09
CA ASP A 1075 20.82 45.63 0.40
C ASP A 1075 21.20 44.57 -0.64
N ALA A 1076 20.35 43.57 -0.88
CA ALA A 1076 20.63 42.51 -1.85
C ALA A 1076 20.27 42.93 -3.28
N ALA A 1077 21.23 42.72 -4.19
CA ALA A 1077 20.98 42.67 -5.63
C ALA A 1077 20.06 41.48 -6.00
N GLN A 1078 19.41 41.53 -7.16
CA GLN A 1078 18.70 40.37 -7.71
C GLN A 1078 19.70 39.21 -7.93
N PRO A 1079 19.37 37.97 -7.53
CA PRO A 1079 20.20 36.81 -7.84
C PRO A 1079 20.23 36.52 -9.35
N GLU A 1080 21.37 36.10 -9.87
CA GLU A 1080 21.48 35.58 -11.24
C GLU A 1080 20.69 34.27 -11.38
N PRO A 1081 19.86 34.10 -12.44
CA PRO A 1081 19.18 32.85 -12.73
C PRO A 1081 20.16 31.68 -12.92
N ARG A 1082 19.80 30.48 -12.46
CA ARG A 1082 20.65 29.29 -12.60
C ARG A 1082 19.89 27.99 -12.77
N ARG A 1083 20.60 27.00 -13.32
CA ARG A 1083 20.09 25.66 -13.63
C ARG A 1083 20.51 24.64 -12.58
N VAL A 1084 19.54 23.98 -11.92
CA VAL A 1084 19.77 22.81 -11.07
C VAL A 1084 19.74 21.57 -11.95
N ALA A 1085 20.92 20.99 -12.23
CA ALA A 1085 21.08 19.81 -13.07
C ALA A 1085 22.17 18.86 -12.52
N PRO A 1086 21.94 18.14 -11.41
CA PRO A 1086 22.94 17.29 -10.78
C PRO A 1086 23.31 16.08 -11.64
N ARG A 1087 24.54 15.59 -11.50
CA ARG A 1087 25.04 14.43 -12.26
C ARG A 1087 24.24 13.16 -11.96
N ARG A 1088 23.66 12.57 -13.01
CA ARG A 1088 23.02 11.25 -13.00
C ARG A 1088 23.96 10.18 -12.43
N VAL A 1089 23.47 9.34 -11.51
CA VAL A 1089 24.29 8.25 -10.95
C VAL A 1089 24.44 7.08 -11.92
N THR A 1090 25.62 6.45 -11.90
CA THR A 1090 25.97 5.28 -12.74
C THR A 1090 26.46 4.08 -11.93
N GLU A 1091 26.69 4.27 -10.63
CA GLU A 1091 27.16 3.28 -9.67
C GLU A 1091 26.23 3.24 -8.45
N PRO A 1092 26.32 2.19 -7.60
CA PRO A 1092 25.82 2.24 -6.24
C PRO A 1092 26.31 3.49 -5.52
N THR A 1093 25.45 4.09 -4.70
CA THR A 1093 25.75 5.31 -3.96
C THR A 1093 25.97 4.97 -2.49
N SER A 1094 27.00 5.52 -1.86
CA SER A 1094 27.27 5.38 -0.43
C SER A 1094 27.53 6.72 0.24
N TYR A 1095 27.49 6.75 1.57
CA TYR A 1095 28.12 7.79 2.40
C TYR A 1095 28.97 7.14 3.49
N SER A 1096 29.85 7.94 4.10
CA SER A 1096 30.58 7.58 5.32
C SER A 1096 30.67 8.82 6.21
N PHE A 1097 30.14 8.74 7.43
CA PHE A 1097 30.06 9.88 8.35
C PHE A 1097 30.70 9.52 9.69
N LYS A 1098 31.55 10.41 10.22
CA LYS A 1098 32.21 10.25 11.52
C LYS A 1098 31.44 11.01 12.60
N LEU A 1099 30.89 10.27 13.55
CA LEU A 1099 30.19 10.80 14.72
C LEU A 1099 31.17 11.48 15.69
N SER A 1100 30.66 12.34 16.56
CA SER A 1100 31.45 13.12 17.53
C SER A 1100 32.23 12.25 18.53
N ASN A 1101 31.76 11.04 18.82
CA ASN A 1101 32.45 10.05 19.65
C ASN A 1101 33.51 9.22 18.90
N GLY A 1102 33.75 9.52 17.62
CA GLY A 1102 34.75 8.85 16.78
C GLY A 1102 34.23 7.66 15.97
N ASN A 1103 33.04 7.13 16.28
CA ASN A 1103 32.42 6.04 15.51
C ASN A 1103 32.14 6.48 14.05
N VAL A 1104 32.29 5.57 13.10
CA VAL A 1104 31.95 5.80 11.69
C VAL A 1104 30.69 5.01 11.32
N VAL A 1105 29.72 5.70 10.74
CA VAL A 1105 28.47 5.12 10.22
C VAL A 1105 28.41 5.30 8.70
N SER A 1106 28.09 4.24 7.97
CA SER A 1106 28.13 4.22 6.50
C SER A 1106 27.12 3.24 5.92
N ALA A 1107 26.40 3.64 4.88
CA ALA A 1107 25.44 2.77 4.20
C ALA A 1107 25.45 3.01 2.68
N THR A 1108 24.91 2.04 1.95
CA THR A 1108 24.88 2.02 0.48
C THR A 1108 23.44 1.84 -0.01
N LEU A 1109 23.08 2.58 -1.06
CA LEU A 1109 21.88 2.39 -1.87
C LEU A 1109 22.33 1.90 -3.26
N GLY A 1110 21.75 0.82 -3.74
CA GLY A 1110 22.32 0.04 -4.84
C GLY A 1110 23.19 -1.12 -4.35
N ARG A 1111 23.74 -1.90 -5.29
CA ARG A 1111 24.53 -3.11 -5.01
C ARG A 1111 25.81 -3.14 -5.86
N PRO A 1112 27.02 -3.26 -5.28
CA PRO A 1112 28.26 -3.45 -6.04
C PRO A 1112 28.40 -4.87 -6.62
#